data_AF-A0A6A0IME8-F1
#
_entry.id   AF-A0A6A0IME8-F1
#
_cell.length_a   1.000
_cell.length_b   1.000
_cell.length_c   1.000
_cell.angle_alpha   90.00
_cell.angle_beta   90.00
_cell.angle_gamma   90.00
#
_symmetry.space_group_name_H-M   'P 1'
#
loop_
_entity.id
_entity.type
_entity.pdbx_description
1 polymer ?
#
loop_
_entity_poly.entity_id
_entity_poly.type
_entity_poly.pdbx_seq_one_letter_code
_entity_poly.pdbx_strand_id
1 'polypeptide(L)'
;MPARFESVRPLFEPFLLRVERPGRYLGLERNVVRKDLAACGVTVCLAFPDTYEIGMSHTGTRVLYEIVNRREGWACERAYAPWVDFEAVMRRERIPLFTVESFARVSDFDVLGFSLQSELNYTNVVNLLDLAGLPVLSSDRSDADPVVVGGGPCVANPEPVADFFDAFLLGDGEEAFPVLLEAVARTRGLPRRERLLAFAACPGVYVPSLYDVAYSEDGERVASIAPNAPGVPERAARVWVERLDPSVYPEKPLVPSVEIVQDRLGLEIMRGCTQGCRFCQAGYWYRPVRELDPADVARMTKAFIDEAGWSEVGLLSLSSADYSQIEPLVACLAPELAKTKVSISLPSLRAEAFSVALADAVSEVRKSGFTFAPETGSDRLRRVLNKTFTNADMVRAADAAFSRGWDLIKVYTMIGLPSETEADLDELVTLVREILAQGKPHGIRPTVHVSVGSFVPKSFTPFQWSAFDGVEALERKLAYLKDRFRSVRGAKLKWHEPREAEVEALLSLGDRRMSRALLEVHRRGGRFDGWSEHFSAERWTEALAAAGVPKARHLREKDLKQTLPWDVVDASVRKPFLVVEWKKAVQEMETEDCKWGRCTACGVPGNGADTVLAEPMPAGFSFSLPSLGAETAAASLALPSASGVAADVADARDQGRGAAYAEKAKGAAYRMKATPDLLPLRQRRKGRGGASETAALARTFRVAFAKTGDARYLSHRNVMDVLERAFRAADLPVRYTEGFNPHLRLSMGPALPLGQESRHELFDVDVLDALGEAHLAAVNDRLPPGLRVTGWKELPKGAPSLGRAATEAVYRFTLPNGEELTQRLRIAGEGATTPRRFIESTWGVAPEDQDGIRVVREETVLRA
;
A
#
# COMPACT_ATOMS: atom_id res chain seq x y z
N MET A 1 11.49 -14.30 34.74
CA MET A 1 11.36 -13.86 33.34
C MET A 1 10.00 -14.32 32.84
N PRO A 2 9.24 -13.50 32.11
CA PRO A 2 7.98 -13.92 31.47
C PRO A 2 8.21 -15.15 30.58
N ALA A 3 7.16 -15.95 30.38
CA ALA A 3 7.26 -17.14 29.54
C ALA A 3 7.51 -16.73 28.08
N ARG A 4 8.26 -17.56 27.33
CA ARG A 4 8.46 -17.32 25.89
C ARG A 4 7.09 -17.33 25.20
N PHE A 5 6.83 -16.33 24.36
CA PHE A 5 5.56 -16.10 23.68
C PHE A 5 4.37 -15.72 24.59
N GLU A 6 4.64 -15.30 25.83
CA GLU A 6 3.59 -14.74 26.69
C GLU A 6 2.98 -13.48 26.06
N SER A 7 1.65 -13.44 26.05
CA SER A 7 0.90 -12.34 25.45
C SER A 7 1.09 -11.05 26.24
N VAL A 8 1.52 -9.98 25.58
CA VAL A 8 1.66 -8.65 26.20
C VAL A 8 0.37 -7.84 26.21
N ARG A 9 -0.71 -8.41 25.68
CA ARG A 9 -2.01 -7.73 25.59
C ARG A 9 -2.49 -7.09 26.88
N PRO A 10 -2.42 -7.75 28.06
CA PRO A 10 -2.84 -7.14 29.31
C PRO A 10 -2.10 -5.82 29.63
N LEU A 11 -0.89 -5.63 29.09
CA LEU A 11 -0.09 -4.43 29.32
C LEU A 11 -0.58 -3.23 28.49
N PHE A 12 -1.16 -3.45 27.31
CA PHE A 12 -1.53 -2.36 26.41
C PHE A 12 -3.04 -2.12 26.28
N GLU A 13 -3.87 -3.13 26.53
CA GLU A 13 -5.33 -3.03 26.38
C GLU A 13 -5.96 -1.83 27.12
N PRO A 14 -5.54 -1.47 28.36
CA PRO A 14 -6.07 -0.30 29.06
C PRO A 14 -5.87 1.04 28.35
N PHE A 15 -4.94 1.12 27.39
CA PHE A 15 -4.59 2.37 26.71
C PHE A 15 -5.19 2.51 25.30
N LEU A 16 -5.86 1.47 24.79
CA LEU A 16 -6.37 1.46 23.41
C LEU A 16 -7.35 2.60 23.10
N LEU A 17 -8.14 3.05 24.08
CA LEU A 17 -9.08 4.17 23.86
C LEU A 17 -8.42 5.55 23.86
N ARG A 18 -7.14 5.61 24.23
CA ARG A 18 -6.34 6.84 24.33
C ARG A 18 -5.44 7.07 23.12
N VAL A 19 -5.50 6.19 22.13
CA VAL A 19 -4.67 6.24 20.91
C VAL A 19 -5.53 6.29 19.66
N GLU A 20 -4.97 6.81 18.58
CA GLU A 20 -5.61 6.94 17.28
C GLU A 20 -5.70 5.59 16.55
N ARG A 21 -6.92 5.25 16.14
CA ARG A 21 -7.25 4.02 15.40
C ARG A 21 -6.73 2.74 16.10
N PRO A 22 -7.23 2.42 17.31
CA PRO A 22 -6.77 1.26 18.07
C PRO A 22 -6.99 -0.09 17.36
N GLY A 23 -7.97 -0.17 16.45
CA GLY A 23 -8.23 -1.38 15.67
C GLY A 23 -7.00 -1.93 14.94
N ARG A 24 -5.99 -1.08 14.63
CA ARG A 24 -4.77 -1.49 13.93
C ARG A 24 -3.82 -2.37 14.76
N TYR A 25 -4.05 -2.49 16.07
CA TYR A 25 -3.19 -3.24 16.99
C TYR A 25 -3.79 -4.60 17.43
N LEU A 26 -4.93 -5.00 16.87
CA LEU A 26 -5.76 -6.09 17.41
C LEU A 26 -5.78 -7.38 16.59
N GLY A 27 -5.19 -7.40 15.39
CA GLY A 27 -5.16 -8.60 14.54
C GLY A 27 -6.55 -9.11 14.17
N LEU A 28 -7.49 -8.19 13.92
CA LEU A 28 -8.91 -8.48 13.61
C LEU A 28 -9.13 -8.96 12.17
N GLU A 29 -8.06 -9.22 11.40
CA GLU A 29 -8.20 -9.63 10.01
C GLU A 29 -8.84 -11.01 9.89
N ARG A 30 -9.60 -11.23 8.82
CA ARG A 30 -10.00 -12.60 8.46
C ARG A 30 -8.82 -13.33 7.82
N ASN A 31 -8.89 -14.66 7.90
CA ASN A 31 -7.92 -15.58 7.31
C ASN A 31 -6.53 -15.50 7.96
N VAL A 32 -6.44 -14.94 9.16
CA VAL A 32 -5.22 -14.96 9.98
C VAL A 32 -4.91 -16.40 10.38
N VAL A 33 -3.66 -16.83 10.14
CA VAL A 33 -3.15 -18.11 10.60
C VAL A 33 -2.62 -17.95 12.02
N ARG A 34 -3.10 -18.80 12.94
CA ARG A 34 -2.63 -18.87 14.33
C ARG A 34 -2.14 -20.29 14.59
N LYS A 35 -0.87 -20.44 14.97
CA LYS A 35 -0.24 -21.71 15.34
C LYS A 35 0.22 -21.63 16.79
N ASP A 36 0.41 -22.79 17.42
CA ASP A 36 1.09 -22.85 18.72
C ASP A 36 2.58 -22.56 18.52
N LEU A 37 3.00 -21.35 18.86
CA LEU A 37 4.39 -20.88 18.69
C LEU A 37 5.39 -21.73 19.48
N ALA A 38 4.99 -22.26 20.65
CA ALA A 38 5.88 -23.06 21.48
C ALA A 38 6.14 -24.46 20.89
N ALA A 39 5.21 -24.96 20.07
CA ALA A 39 5.34 -26.25 19.37
C ALA A 39 6.11 -26.15 18.04
N CYS A 40 6.42 -24.94 17.57
CA CYS A 40 7.08 -24.72 16.27
C CYS A 40 8.62 -24.82 16.38
N GLY A 41 9.23 -25.49 15.41
CA GLY A 41 10.68 -25.61 15.28
C GLY A 41 11.37 -24.32 14.82
N VAL A 42 10.64 -23.47 14.08
CA VAL A 42 11.07 -22.14 13.63
C VAL A 42 9.93 -21.15 13.80
N THR A 43 10.19 -20.02 14.46
CA THR A 43 9.25 -18.90 14.56
C THR A 43 9.82 -17.63 13.91
N VAL A 44 8.98 -17.00 13.09
CA VAL A 44 9.33 -15.79 12.33
C VAL A 44 8.37 -14.67 12.68
N CYS A 45 8.91 -13.49 12.96
CA CYS A 45 8.16 -12.23 12.95
C CYS A 45 8.52 -11.42 11.70
N LEU A 46 7.56 -11.15 10.82
CA LEU A 46 7.73 -10.23 9.70
C LEU A 46 7.25 -8.83 10.14
N ALA A 47 8.20 -7.99 10.51
CA ALA A 47 7.96 -6.60 10.85
C ALA A 47 7.97 -5.72 9.58
N PHE A 48 6.93 -4.93 9.39
CA PHE A 48 6.94 -3.88 8.39
C PHE A 48 7.36 -2.56 9.05
N PRO A 49 8.42 -1.87 8.56
CA PRO A 49 8.96 -0.66 9.18
C PRO A 49 8.11 0.60 8.89
N ASP A 50 6.79 0.45 8.99
CA ASP A 50 5.80 1.51 8.84
C ASP A 50 4.48 1.07 9.51
N THR A 51 3.50 1.98 9.49
CA THR A 51 2.15 1.74 10.01
C THR A 51 1.47 0.50 9.40
N TYR A 52 0.56 -0.07 10.18
CA TYR A 52 -0.30 -1.19 9.76
C TYR A 52 -0.94 -0.96 8.40
N GLU A 53 -1.49 0.24 8.14
CA GLU A 53 -2.21 0.54 6.91
C GLU A 53 -1.33 0.40 5.65
N ILE A 54 -0.06 0.76 5.77
CA ILE A 54 0.92 0.62 4.70
C ILE A 54 1.40 -0.82 4.60
N GLY A 55 1.83 -1.42 5.72
CA GLY A 55 2.40 -2.76 5.73
C GLY A 55 1.40 -3.84 5.34
N MET A 56 0.14 -3.70 5.76
CA MET A 56 -0.94 -4.61 5.36
C MET A 56 -1.20 -4.54 3.85
N SER A 57 -0.91 -3.42 3.18
CA SER A 57 -1.06 -3.27 1.73
C SER A 57 0.11 -3.89 0.92
N HIS A 58 1.13 -4.47 1.57
CA HIS A 58 2.32 -4.97 0.90
C HIS A 58 2.18 -6.46 0.49
N THR A 59 2.10 -6.72 -0.82
CA THR A 59 1.94 -8.07 -1.38
C THR A 59 3.08 -9.02 -1.02
N GLY A 60 4.34 -8.58 -1.10
CA GLY A 60 5.49 -9.44 -0.83
C GLY A 60 5.48 -10.01 0.60
N THR A 61 5.11 -9.20 1.60
CA THR A 61 5.00 -9.67 2.99
C THR A 61 3.89 -10.71 3.14
N ARG A 62 2.77 -10.58 2.42
CA ARG A 62 1.67 -11.56 2.44
C ARG A 62 2.08 -12.89 1.82
N VAL A 63 2.83 -12.85 0.71
CA VAL A 63 3.38 -14.06 0.06
C VAL A 63 4.34 -14.78 1.01
N LEU A 64 5.30 -14.06 1.61
CA LEU A 64 6.24 -14.67 2.57
C LEU A 64 5.53 -15.21 3.83
N TYR A 65 4.55 -14.49 4.35
CA TYR A 65 3.72 -14.96 5.46
C TYR A 65 3.03 -16.28 5.14
N GLU A 66 2.46 -16.40 3.94
CA GLU A 66 1.80 -17.62 3.47
C GLU A 66 2.80 -18.79 3.32
N ILE A 67 3.93 -18.56 2.64
CA ILE A 67 4.95 -19.58 2.39
C ILE A 67 5.44 -20.20 3.70
N VAL A 68 5.71 -19.38 4.72
CA VAL A 68 6.17 -19.88 6.02
C VAL A 68 5.04 -20.59 6.76
N ASN A 69 3.82 -20.04 6.76
CA ASN A 69 2.69 -20.63 7.48
C ASN A 69 2.10 -21.89 6.83
N ARG A 70 2.38 -22.16 5.56
CA ARG A 70 2.03 -23.46 4.93
C ARG A 70 2.92 -24.62 5.37
N ARG A 71 4.17 -24.32 5.77
CA ARG A 71 5.10 -25.36 6.22
C ARG A 71 4.72 -25.87 7.61
N GLU A 72 4.67 -27.18 7.75
CA GLU A 72 4.39 -27.82 9.04
C GLU A 72 5.54 -27.54 10.03
N GLY A 73 5.20 -27.29 11.30
CA GLY A 73 6.17 -26.99 12.35
C GLY A 73 6.83 -25.60 12.28
N TRP A 74 6.45 -24.73 11.33
CA TRP A 74 6.92 -23.35 11.23
C TRP A 74 5.77 -22.38 11.51
N ALA A 75 6.05 -21.23 12.14
CA ALA A 75 5.07 -20.18 12.34
C ALA A 75 5.59 -18.81 11.91
N CYS A 76 4.74 -18.03 11.26
CA CYS A 76 5.00 -16.64 10.92
C CYS A 76 3.90 -15.73 11.46
N GLU A 77 4.31 -14.68 12.16
CA GLU A 77 3.45 -13.62 12.66
C GLU A 77 3.93 -12.25 12.16
N ARG A 78 3.09 -11.22 12.28
CA ARG A 78 3.35 -9.89 11.72
C ARG A 78 3.49 -8.84 12.82
N ALA A 79 4.35 -7.86 12.60
CA ALA A 79 4.47 -6.66 13.42
C ALA A 79 4.55 -5.41 12.55
N TYR A 80 4.20 -4.26 13.13
CA TYR A 80 4.18 -2.97 12.43
C TYR A 80 4.76 -1.89 13.33
N ALA A 81 5.25 -0.79 12.74
CA ALA A 81 5.65 0.37 13.52
C ALA A 81 4.40 0.98 14.20
N PRO A 82 4.37 1.08 15.55
CA PRO A 82 3.27 1.74 16.23
C PRO A 82 3.26 3.22 15.88
N TRP A 83 2.07 3.81 15.80
CA TRP A 83 1.97 5.26 15.58
C TRP A 83 2.53 6.02 16.78
N VAL A 84 2.94 7.27 16.57
CA VAL A 84 3.75 8.03 17.54
C VAL A 84 3.09 8.21 18.91
N ASP A 85 1.76 8.20 18.98
CA ASP A 85 0.96 8.29 20.19
C ASP A 85 0.99 6.97 21.00
N PHE A 86 0.81 5.83 20.34
CA PHE A 86 0.90 4.53 20.98
C PHE A 86 2.35 4.17 21.31
N GLU A 87 3.32 4.53 20.48
CA GLU A 87 4.74 4.39 20.80
C GLU A 87 5.09 5.13 22.12
N ALA A 88 4.57 6.35 22.31
CA ALA A 88 4.78 7.10 23.54
C ALA A 88 4.21 6.38 24.77
N VAL A 89 3.04 5.74 24.63
CA VAL A 89 2.47 4.88 25.67
C VAL A 89 3.36 3.66 25.90
N MET A 90 3.77 2.96 24.84
CA MET A 90 4.61 1.78 24.94
C MET A 90 5.93 2.06 25.66
N ARG A 91 6.59 3.18 25.35
CA ARG A 91 7.82 3.59 26.03
C ARG A 91 7.59 3.96 27.50
N ARG A 92 6.50 4.67 27.81
CA ARG A 92 6.15 5.07 29.20
C ARG A 92 5.85 3.85 30.08
N GLU A 93 5.06 2.92 29.56
CA GLU A 93 4.58 1.73 30.28
C GLU A 93 5.50 0.50 30.11
N ARG A 94 6.60 0.65 29.37
CA ARG A 94 7.56 -0.41 29.03
C ARG A 94 6.90 -1.62 28.35
N ILE A 95 5.95 -1.36 27.46
CA ILE A 95 5.34 -2.37 26.61
C ILE A 95 6.32 -2.65 25.45
N PRO A 96 6.83 -3.87 25.30
CA PRO A 96 7.74 -4.20 24.21
C PRO A 96 7.00 -4.28 22.88
N LEU A 97 7.73 -4.21 21.76
CA LEU A 97 7.18 -4.52 20.45
C LEU A 97 6.58 -5.94 20.42
N PHE A 98 5.40 -6.09 19.81
CA PHE A 98 4.64 -7.32 19.79
C PHE A 98 4.04 -7.64 18.41
N THR A 99 3.66 -8.90 18.22
CA THR A 99 2.98 -9.40 17.00
C THR A 99 1.47 -9.24 17.05
N VAL A 100 0.82 -9.06 15.90
CA VAL A 100 -0.64 -8.81 15.87
C VAL A 100 -1.49 -10.06 16.09
N GLU A 101 -0.94 -11.25 15.81
CA GLU A 101 -1.66 -12.51 15.93
C GLU A 101 -1.78 -12.95 17.39
N SER A 102 -0.65 -13.23 18.06
CA SER A 102 -0.63 -13.74 19.44
C SER A 102 -0.40 -12.66 20.50
N PHE A 103 -0.03 -11.44 20.09
CA PHE A 103 0.52 -10.42 20.97
C PHE A 103 1.78 -10.90 21.72
N ALA A 104 2.55 -11.80 21.11
CA ALA A 104 3.83 -12.23 21.64
C ALA A 104 4.88 -11.15 21.43
N ARG A 105 5.87 -11.10 22.33
CA ARG A 105 7.03 -10.22 22.20
C ARG A 105 7.83 -10.58 20.97
N VAL A 106 8.22 -9.60 20.18
CA VAL A 106 9.02 -9.83 18.97
C VAL A 106 10.39 -10.44 19.29
N SER A 107 10.96 -10.12 20.46
CA SER A 107 12.23 -10.69 20.93
C SER A 107 12.18 -12.18 21.25
N ASP A 108 10.99 -12.80 21.34
CA ASP A 108 10.86 -14.24 21.61
C ASP A 108 10.98 -15.11 20.34
N PHE A 109 10.98 -14.51 19.14
CA PHE A 109 11.02 -15.21 17.85
C PHE A 109 12.45 -15.65 17.48
N ASP A 110 12.58 -16.65 16.60
CA ASP A 110 13.91 -17.07 16.11
C ASP A 110 14.45 -16.10 15.04
N VAL A 111 13.55 -15.48 14.26
CA VAL A 111 13.85 -14.53 13.19
C VAL A 111 12.96 -13.30 13.27
N LEU A 112 13.57 -12.11 13.12
CA LEU A 112 12.88 -10.85 12.90
C LEU A 112 13.21 -10.33 11.49
N GLY A 113 12.25 -10.42 10.57
CA GLY A 113 12.40 -10.00 9.19
C GLY A 113 11.82 -8.61 8.92
N PHE A 114 12.51 -7.78 8.14
CA PHE A 114 12.05 -6.47 7.69
C PHE A 114 11.98 -6.38 6.17
N SER A 115 10.88 -5.80 5.65
CA SER A 115 10.78 -5.43 4.23
C SER A 115 11.08 -3.95 4.02
N LEU A 116 12.21 -3.65 3.39
CA LEU A 116 12.74 -2.32 3.14
C LEU A 116 12.26 -1.81 1.77
N GLN A 117 11.17 -1.03 1.79
CA GLN A 117 10.50 -0.50 0.59
C GLN A 117 10.90 0.94 0.24
N SER A 118 11.39 1.70 1.21
CA SER A 118 11.86 3.07 1.04
C SER A 118 13.00 3.34 2.01
N GLU A 119 14.02 4.05 1.56
CA GLU A 119 15.15 4.44 2.39
C GLU A 119 14.75 5.34 3.58
N LEU A 120 13.70 6.16 3.42
CA LEU A 120 13.21 7.02 4.51
C LEU A 120 12.58 6.24 5.67
N ASN A 121 12.32 4.94 5.50
CA ASN A 121 11.81 4.07 6.57
C ASN A 121 12.93 3.41 7.38
N TYR A 122 14.21 3.66 7.07
CA TYR A 122 15.33 3.09 7.83
C TYR A 122 15.34 3.52 9.30
N THR A 123 14.89 4.74 9.61
CA THR A 123 14.78 5.20 11.00
C THR A 123 13.72 4.43 11.79
N ASN A 124 12.68 3.92 11.12
CA ASN A 124 11.70 3.03 11.75
C ASN A 124 12.27 1.64 12.06
N VAL A 125 13.22 1.13 11.28
CA VAL A 125 13.92 -0.13 11.62
C VAL A 125 14.66 0.03 12.94
N VAL A 126 15.44 1.11 13.08
CA VAL A 126 16.16 1.42 14.32
C VAL A 126 15.18 1.57 15.50
N ASN A 127 14.09 2.30 15.30
CA ASN A 127 13.04 2.47 16.32
C ASN A 127 12.40 1.15 16.75
N LEU A 128 12.14 0.24 15.80
CA LEU A 128 11.52 -1.05 16.08
C LEU A 128 12.46 -2.01 16.82
N LEU A 129 13.75 -2.01 16.49
CA LEU A 129 14.76 -2.79 17.23
C LEU A 129 14.87 -2.31 18.69
N ASP A 130 14.94 -0.99 18.89
CA ASP A 130 14.96 -0.37 20.21
C ASP A 130 13.68 -0.69 21.01
N LEU A 131 12.50 -0.54 20.40
CA LEU A 131 11.21 -0.84 21.05
C LEU A 131 11.01 -2.32 21.36
N ALA A 132 11.64 -3.22 20.59
CA ALA A 132 11.67 -4.65 20.89
C ALA A 132 12.60 -5.01 22.05
N GLY A 133 13.42 -4.07 22.52
CA GLY A 133 14.46 -4.30 23.52
C GLY A 133 15.66 -5.09 22.97
N LEU A 134 15.87 -5.06 21.66
CA LEU A 134 16.98 -5.74 20.99
C LEU A 134 18.16 -4.79 20.80
N PRO A 135 19.42 -5.28 20.86
CA PRO A 135 20.56 -4.48 20.45
C PRO A 135 20.41 -4.01 19.00
N VAL A 136 20.46 -2.68 18.82
CA VAL A 136 20.29 -2.03 17.51
C VAL A 136 21.43 -2.42 16.58
N LEU A 137 22.68 -2.42 17.07
CA LEU A 137 23.83 -2.87 16.31
C LEU A 137 23.91 -4.40 16.34
N SER A 138 24.11 -5.00 15.17
CA SER A 138 24.30 -6.44 15.01
C SER A 138 25.52 -6.97 15.78
N SER A 139 26.56 -6.14 15.93
CA SER A 139 27.76 -6.47 16.71
C SER A 139 27.49 -6.70 18.19
N ASP A 140 26.41 -6.12 18.71
CA ASP A 140 26.08 -6.12 20.14
C ASP A 140 25.08 -7.24 20.48
N ARG A 141 24.64 -8.02 19.49
CA ARG A 141 23.68 -9.12 19.66
C ARG A 141 24.38 -10.38 20.17
N SER A 142 23.72 -11.03 21.12
CA SER A 142 24.10 -12.32 21.67
C SER A 142 23.63 -13.50 20.80
N ASP A 143 24.03 -14.71 21.17
CA ASP A 143 23.57 -15.95 20.52
C ASP A 143 22.06 -16.21 20.74
N ALA A 144 21.49 -15.63 21.80
CA ALA A 144 20.09 -15.79 22.19
C ALA A 144 19.14 -14.83 21.48
N ASP A 145 19.65 -13.70 20.95
CA ASP A 145 18.83 -12.72 20.24
C ASP A 145 18.36 -13.27 18.89
N PRO A 146 17.14 -12.90 18.42
CA PRO A 146 16.66 -13.24 17.09
C PRO A 146 17.66 -12.86 16.00
N VAL A 147 17.66 -13.63 14.91
CA VAL A 147 18.38 -13.22 13.68
C VAL A 147 17.58 -12.13 13.01
N VAL A 148 18.18 -10.94 12.82
CA VAL A 148 17.54 -9.81 12.18
C VAL A 148 17.85 -9.83 10.68
N VAL A 149 16.81 -9.98 9.86
CA VAL A 149 16.93 -10.16 8.40
C VAL A 149 16.28 -9.00 7.66
N GLY A 150 16.98 -8.41 6.70
CA GLY A 150 16.44 -7.37 5.82
C GLY A 150 16.14 -7.91 4.42
N GLY A 151 15.10 -7.42 3.76
CA GLY A 151 14.79 -7.74 2.37
C GLY A 151 14.04 -6.60 1.68
N GLY A 152 13.59 -6.81 0.44
CA GLY A 152 12.88 -5.78 -0.34
C GLY A 152 13.81 -4.94 -1.23
N PRO A 153 13.28 -4.05 -2.08
CA PRO A 153 14.04 -3.40 -3.14
C PRO A 153 15.22 -2.56 -2.65
N CYS A 154 15.13 -1.94 -1.47
CA CYS A 154 16.19 -1.05 -0.99
C CYS A 154 17.49 -1.81 -0.64
N VAL A 155 17.46 -3.14 -0.48
CA VAL A 155 18.67 -3.97 -0.28
C VAL A 155 19.56 -4.05 -1.53
N ALA A 156 19.13 -3.45 -2.65
CA ALA A 156 20.00 -3.13 -3.77
C ALA A 156 21.16 -2.20 -3.36
N ASN A 157 21.08 -1.49 -2.24
CA ASN A 157 22.25 -1.00 -1.52
C ASN A 157 22.05 -1.28 -0.01
N PRO A 158 22.60 -2.39 0.52
CA PRO A 158 22.39 -2.76 1.92
C PRO A 158 23.33 -2.02 2.87
N GLU A 159 24.45 -1.48 2.38
CA GLU A 159 25.50 -0.88 3.20
C GLU A 159 25.04 0.23 4.15
N PRO A 160 24.15 1.16 3.77
CA PRO A 160 23.69 2.23 4.65
C PRO A 160 23.06 1.77 5.97
N VAL A 161 22.51 0.56 5.99
CA VAL A 161 21.84 -0.06 7.14
C VAL A 161 22.53 -1.35 7.60
N ALA A 162 23.68 -1.70 7.02
CA ALA A 162 24.36 -2.97 7.22
C ALA A 162 24.60 -3.31 8.70
N ASP A 163 24.98 -2.32 9.50
CA ASP A 163 25.31 -2.55 10.91
C ASP A 163 24.08 -2.93 11.76
N PHE A 164 22.84 -2.75 11.25
CA PHE A 164 21.61 -3.10 11.97
C PHE A 164 21.12 -4.52 11.67
N PHE A 165 21.66 -5.20 10.66
CA PHE A 165 21.14 -6.48 10.19
C PHE A 165 22.19 -7.59 10.32
N ASP A 166 21.72 -8.78 10.66
CA ASP A 166 22.55 -9.98 10.67
C ASP A 166 22.70 -10.55 9.26
N ALA A 167 21.63 -10.49 8.46
CA ALA A 167 21.62 -10.95 7.09
C ALA A 167 20.64 -10.12 6.23
N PHE A 168 20.88 -10.11 4.92
CA PHE A 168 19.96 -9.59 3.92
C PHE A 168 19.59 -10.68 2.93
N LEU A 169 18.31 -10.71 2.55
CA LEU A 169 17.79 -11.49 1.43
C LEU A 169 17.79 -10.62 0.17
N LEU A 170 18.52 -11.08 -0.84
CA LEU A 170 18.74 -10.39 -2.11
C LEU A 170 17.89 -11.03 -3.20
N GLY A 171 16.92 -10.27 -3.72
CA GLY A 171 16.06 -10.69 -4.83
C GLY A 171 14.72 -11.27 -4.36
N ASP A 172 14.25 -12.34 -5.02
CA ASP A 172 12.93 -12.93 -4.74
C ASP A 172 12.98 -13.78 -3.46
N GLY A 173 12.10 -13.44 -2.51
CA GLY A 173 12.10 -14.05 -1.19
C GLY A 173 11.45 -15.43 -1.16
N GLU A 174 10.65 -15.78 -2.16
CA GLU A 174 9.94 -17.05 -2.27
C GLU A 174 10.91 -18.24 -2.27
N GLU A 175 12.09 -18.07 -2.88
CA GLU A 175 13.15 -19.09 -2.94
C GLU A 175 14.17 -18.93 -1.81
N ALA A 176 14.70 -17.72 -1.62
CA ALA A 176 15.79 -17.52 -0.66
C ALA A 176 15.33 -17.60 0.80
N PHE A 177 14.12 -17.15 1.12
CA PHE A 177 13.71 -17.07 2.52
C PHE A 177 13.53 -18.45 3.16
N PRO A 178 12.86 -19.43 2.52
CA PRO A 178 12.75 -20.76 3.10
C PRO A 178 14.11 -21.47 3.27
N VAL A 179 15.04 -21.29 2.34
CA VAL A 179 16.41 -21.83 2.44
C VAL A 179 17.14 -21.23 3.65
N LEU A 180 17.02 -19.91 3.86
CA LEU A 180 17.57 -19.26 5.05
C LEU A 180 16.93 -19.80 6.34
N LEU A 181 15.62 -19.99 6.37
CA LEU A 181 14.91 -20.51 7.55
C LEU A 181 15.30 -21.96 7.87
N GLU A 182 15.56 -22.80 6.86
CA GLU A 182 16.14 -24.13 7.06
C GLU A 182 17.54 -24.04 7.69
N ALA A 183 18.38 -23.11 7.23
CA ALA A 183 19.68 -22.88 7.84
C ALA A 183 19.56 -22.37 9.30
N VAL A 184 18.58 -21.50 9.59
CA VAL A 184 18.26 -21.06 10.96
C VAL A 184 17.88 -22.25 11.84
N ALA A 185 17.04 -23.16 11.34
CA ALA A 185 16.63 -24.36 12.07
C ALA A 185 17.81 -25.29 12.37
N ARG A 186 18.64 -25.58 11.36
CA ARG A 186 19.78 -26.50 11.48
C ARG A 186 20.89 -25.98 12.38
N THR A 187 21.05 -24.65 12.47
CA THR A 187 22.14 -24.02 13.23
C THR A 187 21.70 -23.47 14.58
N ARG A 188 20.48 -23.83 15.02
CA ARG A 188 19.94 -23.42 16.32
C ARG A 188 20.86 -23.88 17.46
N GLY A 189 21.20 -22.97 18.36
CA GLY A 189 22.07 -23.24 19.51
C GLY A 189 23.58 -23.19 19.20
N LEU A 190 23.99 -23.00 17.94
CA LEU A 190 25.39 -22.73 17.62
C LEU A 190 25.76 -21.26 17.92
N PRO A 191 27.05 -20.95 18.12
CA PRO A 191 27.51 -19.57 18.23
C PRO A 191 27.09 -18.72 17.04
N ARG A 192 26.70 -17.45 17.28
CA ARG A 192 26.14 -16.56 16.25
C ARG A 192 27.04 -16.48 15.02
N ARG A 193 28.36 -16.37 15.20
CA ARG A 193 29.31 -16.33 14.08
C ARG A 193 29.23 -17.56 13.18
N GLU A 194 29.07 -18.77 13.73
CA GLU A 194 28.93 -20.00 12.95
C GLU A 194 27.59 -20.03 12.19
N ARG A 195 26.51 -19.55 12.83
CA ARG A 195 25.20 -19.38 12.19
C ARG A 195 25.30 -18.43 10.99
N LEU A 196 25.94 -17.28 11.17
CA LEU A 196 26.16 -16.27 10.13
C LEU A 196 26.99 -16.81 8.95
N LEU A 197 28.02 -17.63 9.21
CA LEU A 197 28.78 -18.30 8.14
C LEU A 197 27.90 -19.27 7.34
N ALA A 198 27.05 -20.04 8.03
CA ALA A 198 26.10 -20.94 7.35
C ALA A 198 25.05 -20.16 6.53
N PHE A 199 24.62 -18.99 7.00
CA PHE A 199 23.70 -18.13 6.26
C PHE A 199 24.36 -17.54 5.01
N ALA A 200 25.61 -17.09 5.09
CA ALA A 200 26.35 -16.57 3.95
C ALA A 200 26.59 -17.60 2.83
N ALA A 201 26.55 -18.89 3.17
CA ALA A 201 26.60 -19.98 2.19
C ALA A 201 25.26 -20.23 1.47
N CYS A 202 24.16 -19.66 1.97
CA CYS A 202 22.86 -19.78 1.34
C CYS A 202 22.77 -18.84 0.12
N PRO A 203 22.26 -19.30 -1.05
CA PRO A 203 22.02 -18.44 -2.19
C PRO A 203 21.10 -17.26 -1.83
N GLY A 204 21.39 -16.07 -2.36
CA GLY A 204 20.56 -14.89 -2.09
C GLY A 204 20.79 -14.25 -0.72
N VAL A 205 21.78 -14.70 0.06
CA VAL A 205 22.03 -14.16 1.40
C VAL A 205 23.32 -13.36 1.46
N TYR A 206 23.22 -12.12 1.94
CA TYR A 206 24.36 -11.26 2.26
C TYR A 206 24.47 -11.07 3.77
N VAL A 207 25.66 -11.31 4.34
CA VAL A 207 25.92 -11.18 5.79
C VAL A 207 26.98 -10.10 6.01
N PRO A 208 26.62 -8.88 6.44
CA PRO A 208 27.52 -7.74 6.40
C PRO A 208 28.77 -7.86 7.30
N SER A 209 28.64 -8.52 8.46
CA SER A 209 29.72 -8.69 9.43
C SER A 209 30.85 -9.61 8.94
N LEU A 210 30.64 -10.30 7.81
CA LEU A 210 31.64 -11.15 7.17
C LEU A 210 32.42 -10.43 6.06
N TYR A 211 32.27 -9.10 5.95
CA TYR A 211 32.98 -8.27 4.97
C TYR A 211 33.63 -7.08 5.63
N ASP A 212 34.92 -6.89 5.35
CA ASP A 212 35.70 -5.73 5.77
C ASP A 212 35.65 -4.66 4.68
N VAL A 213 35.37 -3.42 5.09
CA VAL A 213 35.30 -2.26 4.19
C VAL A 213 36.54 -1.39 4.39
N ALA A 214 37.38 -1.30 3.37
CA ALA A 214 38.53 -0.41 3.34
C ALA A 214 38.19 0.88 2.57
N TYR A 215 38.67 2.02 3.08
CA TYR A 215 38.51 3.33 2.46
C TYR A 215 39.84 3.81 1.87
N SER A 216 39.77 4.75 0.93
CA SER A 216 40.96 5.44 0.41
C SER A 216 41.70 6.22 1.51
N GLU A 217 42.96 6.60 1.24
CA GLU A 217 43.80 7.34 2.20
C GLU A 217 43.16 8.64 2.69
N ASP A 218 42.43 9.34 1.82
CA ASP A 218 41.65 10.54 2.15
C ASP A 218 40.32 10.24 2.87
N GLY A 219 39.93 8.97 2.98
CA GLY A 219 38.67 8.51 3.56
C GLY A 219 37.41 8.81 2.72
N GLU A 220 37.57 9.36 1.51
CA GLU A 220 36.46 9.91 0.74
C GLU A 220 35.72 8.88 -0.13
N ARG A 221 36.32 7.72 -0.39
CA ARG A 221 35.72 6.66 -1.21
C ARG A 221 36.00 5.28 -0.63
N VAL A 222 35.11 4.34 -0.95
CA VAL A 222 35.34 2.92 -0.72
C VAL A 222 36.47 2.47 -1.64
N ALA A 223 37.52 1.89 -1.08
CA ALA A 223 38.63 1.33 -1.83
C ALA A 223 38.34 -0.14 -2.20
N SER A 224 37.90 -0.93 -1.22
CA SER A 224 37.52 -2.33 -1.42
C SER A 224 36.52 -2.79 -0.35
N ILE A 225 35.76 -3.82 -0.70
CA ILE A 225 34.89 -4.58 0.21
C ILE A 225 35.28 -6.04 0.01
N ALA A 226 35.81 -6.68 1.04
CA ALA A 226 36.37 -8.04 0.91
C ALA A 226 35.83 -8.96 1.99
N PRO A 227 35.54 -10.24 1.67
CA PRO A 227 35.15 -11.21 2.67
C PRO A 227 36.28 -11.44 3.68
N ASN A 228 35.94 -11.54 4.97
CA ASN A 228 36.89 -11.72 6.07
C ASN A 228 36.94 -13.16 6.62
N ALA A 229 36.25 -14.09 5.95
CA ALA A 229 36.21 -15.50 6.33
C ALA A 229 36.17 -16.42 5.09
N PRO A 230 36.72 -17.65 5.20
CA PRO A 230 36.68 -18.61 4.10
C PRO A 230 35.25 -19.09 3.82
N GLY A 231 34.95 -19.35 2.55
CA GLY A 231 33.62 -19.81 2.12
C GLY A 231 32.57 -18.72 1.97
N VAL A 232 32.88 -17.48 2.35
CA VAL A 232 32.04 -16.31 2.10
C VAL A 232 32.25 -15.85 0.65
N PRO A 233 31.18 -15.64 -0.13
CA PRO A 233 31.33 -15.21 -1.51
C PRO A 233 31.98 -13.83 -1.61
N GLU A 234 32.72 -13.55 -2.69
CA GLU A 234 33.28 -12.21 -2.94
C GLU A 234 32.17 -11.18 -3.13
N ARG A 235 31.09 -11.59 -3.82
CA ARG A 235 29.87 -10.80 -4.01
C ARG A 235 28.67 -11.68 -3.74
N ALA A 236 27.74 -11.22 -2.91
CA ALA A 236 26.51 -11.94 -2.63
C ALA A 236 25.56 -11.82 -3.82
N ALA A 237 25.28 -12.92 -4.49
CA ALA A 237 24.39 -12.95 -5.65
C ALA A 237 22.93 -12.90 -5.22
N ARG A 238 22.14 -12.03 -5.88
CA ARG A 238 20.68 -12.09 -5.74
C ARG A 238 20.12 -13.35 -6.39
N VAL A 239 18.98 -13.81 -5.91
CA VAL A 239 18.19 -14.88 -6.52
C VAL A 239 16.91 -14.34 -7.14
N TRP A 240 16.33 -15.08 -8.06
CA TRP A 240 14.99 -14.79 -8.58
C TRP A 240 14.25 -16.10 -8.88
N VAL A 241 12.93 -16.06 -8.86
CA VAL A 241 12.11 -17.17 -9.34
C VAL A 241 12.19 -17.25 -10.86
N GLU A 242 12.45 -18.44 -11.40
CA GLU A 242 12.56 -18.63 -12.85
C GLU A 242 11.21 -18.47 -13.56
N ARG A 243 10.12 -18.92 -12.91
CA ARG A 243 8.73 -18.72 -13.34
C ARG A 243 7.89 -18.28 -12.15
N LEU A 244 6.94 -17.38 -12.38
CA LEU A 244 5.94 -17.06 -11.36
C LEU A 244 4.99 -18.24 -11.23
N ASP A 245 4.76 -18.71 -10.02
CA ASP A 245 3.90 -19.85 -9.72
C ASP A 245 2.63 -19.36 -9.01
N PRO A 246 1.42 -19.58 -9.55
CA PRO A 246 0.18 -19.23 -8.84
C PRO A 246 0.04 -19.92 -7.48
N SER A 247 0.73 -21.04 -7.26
CA SER A 247 0.66 -21.80 -6.01
C SER A 247 1.27 -21.07 -4.81
N VAL A 248 2.20 -20.11 -5.00
CA VAL A 248 2.84 -19.41 -3.86
C VAL A 248 1.97 -18.32 -3.25
N TYR A 249 0.92 -17.90 -3.95
CA TYR A 249 -0.03 -16.90 -3.46
C TYR A 249 -1.03 -17.56 -2.49
N PRO A 250 -1.57 -16.80 -1.51
CA PRO A 250 -2.47 -17.35 -0.50
C PRO A 250 -3.75 -17.90 -1.11
N GLU A 251 -4.24 -19.04 -0.65
CA GLU A 251 -5.56 -19.56 -1.07
C GLU A 251 -6.68 -18.65 -0.54
N LYS A 252 -6.50 -18.16 0.68
CA LYS A 252 -7.42 -17.23 1.34
C LYS A 252 -6.65 -15.97 1.71
N PRO A 253 -6.81 -14.86 0.96
CA PRO A 253 -6.09 -13.64 1.26
C PRO A 253 -6.52 -13.09 2.61
N LEU A 254 -5.57 -12.50 3.34
CA LEU A 254 -5.88 -11.75 4.55
C LEU A 254 -6.82 -10.58 4.23
N VAL A 255 -7.94 -10.49 4.94
CA VAL A 255 -8.94 -9.43 4.74
C VAL A 255 -8.87 -8.46 5.91
N PRO A 256 -8.45 -7.20 5.70
CA PRO A 256 -8.29 -6.25 6.78
C PRO A 256 -9.65 -5.85 7.37
N SER A 257 -9.69 -5.66 8.69
CA SER A 257 -10.86 -5.08 9.37
C SER A 257 -10.74 -3.57 9.58
N VAL A 258 -9.57 -3.00 9.29
CA VAL A 258 -9.29 -1.55 9.33
C VAL A 258 -8.98 -1.10 7.90
N GLU A 259 -9.42 0.09 7.51
CA GLU A 259 -9.10 0.70 6.21
C GLU A 259 -7.58 0.79 5.99
N ILE A 260 -7.09 0.21 4.89
CA ILE A 260 -5.67 0.22 4.51
C ILE A 260 -5.43 1.17 3.32
N VAL A 261 -4.15 1.48 3.04
CA VAL A 261 -3.80 2.46 1.98
C VAL A 261 -4.24 2.00 0.58
N GLN A 262 -4.04 0.72 0.24
CA GLN A 262 -4.53 0.13 -1.01
C GLN A 262 -5.62 -0.88 -0.70
N ASP A 263 -6.83 -0.37 -0.47
CA ASP A 263 -7.99 -1.17 -0.07
C ASP A 263 -8.67 -1.86 -1.27
N ARG A 264 -7.92 -2.77 -1.90
CA ARG A 264 -8.30 -3.52 -3.10
C ARG A 264 -7.62 -4.88 -3.13
N LEU A 265 -8.11 -5.77 -3.98
CA LEU A 265 -7.41 -7.01 -4.29
C LEU A 265 -6.18 -6.71 -5.18
N GLY A 266 -4.98 -6.73 -4.62
CA GLY A 266 -3.74 -6.61 -5.40
C GLY A 266 -3.25 -7.96 -5.91
N LEU A 267 -3.34 -8.19 -7.22
CA LEU A 267 -2.91 -9.43 -7.87
C LEU A 267 -1.72 -9.16 -8.79
N GLU A 268 -0.56 -9.76 -8.50
CA GLU A 268 0.60 -9.66 -9.39
C GLU A 268 0.28 -10.36 -10.73
N ILE A 269 0.64 -9.72 -11.84
CA ILE A 269 0.50 -10.31 -13.20
C ILE A 269 1.87 -10.45 -13.90
N MET A 270 2.84 -9.64 -13.50
CA MET A 270 4.16 -9.59 -14.09
C MET A 270 5.16 -9.01 -13.09
N ARG A 271 6.33 -9.66 -13.00
CA ARG A 271 7.50 -9.17 -12.26
C ARG A 271 8.60 -8.80 -13.24
N GLY A 272 9.31 -7.70 -12.97
CA GLY A 272 10.39 -7.19 -13.82
C GLY A 272 9.93 -6.24 -14.91
N CYS A 273 10.90 -5.60 -15.57
CA CYS A 273 10.68 -4.67 -16.66
C CYS A 273 11.93 -4.60 -17.55
N THR A 274 11.76 -4.70 -18.87
CA THR A 274 12.86 -4.71 -19.86
C THR A 274 13.13 -3.36 -20.51
N GLN A 275 12.25 -2.38 -20.27
CA GLN A 275 12.22 -1.06 -20.90
C GLN A 275 13.51 -0.23 -20.78
N GLY A 276 14.36 -0.56 -19.81
CA GLY A 276 15.72 -0.02 -19.75
C GLY A 276 15.81 1.46 -19.38
N CYS A 277 14.79 2.02 -18.74
CA CYS A 277 14.82 3.41 -18.29
C CYS A 277 16.00 3.65 -17.35
N ARG A 278 16.93 4.53 -17.73
CA ARG A 278 18.28 4.68 -17.13
C ARG A 278 18.30 5.21 -15.70
N PHE A 279 17.18 5.71 -15.21
CA PHE A 279 16.98 6.16 -13.84
C PHE A 279 16.32 5.09 -12.94
N CYS A 280 15.68 4.08 -13.53
CA CYS A 280 14.75 3.20 -12.82
C CYS A 280 15.47 1.97 -12.27
N GLN A 281 15.75 1.95 -10.96
CA GLN A 281 16.36 0.80 -10.28
C GLN A 281 15.55 -0.48 -10.48
N ALA A 282 14.21 -0.41 -10.40
CA ALA A 282 13.34 -1.57 -10.59
C ALA A 282 13.51 -2.22 -11.98
N GLY A 283 13.78 -1.42 -13.02
CA GLY A 283 14.02 -1.90 -14.38
C GLY A 283 15.33 -2.67 -14.56
N TYR A 284 16.25 -2.61 -13.60
CA TYR A 284 17.50 -3.37 -13.60
C TYR A 284 17.51 -4.46 -12.53
N TRP A 285 17.08 -4.13 -11.30
CA TRP A 285 17.09 -5.02 -10.14
C TRP A 285 16.18 -6.25 -10.31
N TYR A 286 15.00 -6.07 -10.90
CA TYR A 286 14.04 -7.15 -11.06
C TYR A 286 14.20 -7.94 -12.37
N ARG A 287 15.26 -7.72 -13.17
CA ARG A 287 15.47 -8.49 -14.40
C ARG A 287 15.67 -9.99 -14.11
N PRO A 288 15.35 -10.96 -14.98
CA PRO A 288 14.66 -10.87 -16.30
C PRO A 288 13.17 -10.40 -16.21
N VAL A 289 12.26 -10.73 -17.13
CA VAL A 289 10.80 -10.48 -16.95
C VAL A 289 10.11 -11.84 -16.82
N ARG A 290 9.13 -11.95 -15.91
CA ARG A 290 8.28 -13.13 -15.78
C ARG A 290 6.84 -12.71 -15.65
N GLU A 291 5.99 -13.38 -16.38
CA GLU A 291 4.56 -13.14 -16.45
C GLU A 291 3.81 -14.35 -15.92
N LEU A 292 2.68 -14.12 -15.24
CA LEU A 292 1.74 -15.17 -14.89
C LEU A 292 0.81 -15.44 -16.07
N ASP A 293 0.37 -16.68 -16.25
CA ASP A 293 -0.57 -17.02 -17.31
C ASP A 293 -1.95 -16.39 -17.03
N PRO A 294 -2.62 -15.80 -18.04
CA PRO A 294 -3.86 -15.03 -17.83
C PRO A 294 -5.00 -15.89 -17.27
N ALA A 295 -5.01 -17.19 -17.58
CA ALA A 295 -5.98 -18.13 -17.05
C ALA A 295 -5.83 -18.36 -15.54
N ASP A 296 -4.59 -18.38 -15.03
CA ASP A 296 -4.33 -18.45 -13.58
C ASP A 296 -4.72 -17.17 -12.88
N VAL A 297 -4.36 -16.02 -13.46
CA VAL A 297 -4.78 -14.70 -12.96
C VAL A 297 -6.31 -14.61 -12.86
N ALA A 298 -7.04 -15.09 -13.87
CA ALA A 298 -8.51 -15.14 -13.84
C ALA A 298 -9.06 -16.07 -12.75
N ARG A 299 -8.50 -17.28 -12.60
CA ARG A 299 -8.89 -18.23 -11.54
C ARG A 299 -8.65 -17.66 -10.14
N MET A 300 -7.49 -17.07 -9.91
CA MET A 300 -7.15 -16.43 -8.64
C MET A 300 -8.06 -15.24 -8.34
N THR A 301 -8.34 -14.41 -9.36
CA THR A 301 -9.27 -13.28 -9.24
C THR A 301 -10.63 -13.76 -8.75
N LYS A 302 -11.17 -14.81 -9.38
CA LYS A 302 -12.45 -15.41 -8.97
C LYS A 302 -12.41 -15.87 -7.51
N ALA A 303 -11.44 -16.71 -7.16
CA ALA A 303 -11.32 -17.28 -5.81
C ALA A 303 -11.22 -16.18 -4.72
N PHE A 304 -10.47 -15.12 -4.99
CA PHE A 304 -10.27 -14.03 -4.04
C PHE A 304 -11.47 -13.10 -3.92
N ILE A 305 -12.20 -12.85 -5.00
CA ILE A 305 -13.45 -12.08 -4.94
C ILE A 305 -14.50 -12.84 -4.13
N ASP A 306 -14.66 -14.14 -4.39
CA ASP A 306 -15.61 -15.00 -3.67
C ASP A 306 -15.27 -15.11 -2.17
N GLU A 307 -13.97 -15.15 -1.83
CA GLU A 307 -13.51 -15.27 -0.43
C GLU A 307 -13.58 -13.93 0.34
N ALA A 308 -13.13 -12.84 -0.26
CA ALA A 308 -12.86 -11.58 0.45
C ALA A 308 -13.84 -10.44 0.15
N GLY A 309 -14.62 -10.52 -0.93
CA GLY A 309 -15.66 -9.52 -1.24
C GLY A 309 -15.12 -8.14 -1.63
N TRP A 310 -13.92 -8.07 -2.23
CA TRP A 310 -13.33 -6.81 -2.66
C TRP A 310 -14.19 -6.09 -3.70
N SER A 311 -14.12 -4.75 -3.70
CA SER A 311 -14.82 -3.89 -4.66
C SER A 311 -13.97 -3.49 -5.86
N GLU A 312 -12.67 -3.76 -5.82
CA GLU A 312 -11.70 -3.45 -6.86
C GLU A 312 -10.62 -4.54 -6.94
N VAL A 313 -10.21 -4.90 -8.16
CA VAL A 313 -9.07 -5.75 -8.48
C VAL A 313 -7.99 -4.91 -9.15
N GLY A 314 -6.83 -4.79 -8.50
CA GLY A 314 -5.65 -4.15 -9.06
C GLY A 314 -4.70 -5.19 -9.67
N LEU A 315 -4.49 -5.12 -10.98
CA LEU A 315 -3.48 -5.95 -11.66
C LEU A 315 -2.10 -5.30 -11.49
N LEU A 316 -1.31 -5.85 -10.57
CA LEU A 316 -0.04 -5.27 -10.13
C LEU A 316 1.13 -5.71 -11.01
N SER A 317 1.92 -4.73 -11.45
CA SER A 317 3.20 -4.93 -12.11
C SER A 317 4.00 -3.62 -12.12
N LEU A 318 5.22 -3.64 -12.65
CA LEU A 318 5.98 -2.41 -12.93
C LEU A 318 5.42 -1.63 -14.13
N SER A 319 4.79 -2.32 -15.08
CA SER A 319 4.00 -1.70 -16.15
C SER A 319 2.93 -2.66 -16.67
N SER A 320 1.67 -2.40 -16.33
CA SER A 320 0.59 -3.36 -16.61
C SER A 320 0.27 -3.49 -18.09
N ALA A 321 0.51 -2.43 -18.86
CA ALA A 321 0.33 -2.43 -20.30
C ALA A 321 1.43 -3.22 -21.04
N ASP A 322 2.58 -3.46 -20.39
CA ASP A 322 3.65 -4.25 -20.99
C ASP A 322 3.39 -5.76 -20.84
N TYR A 323 2.42 -6.19 -20.02
CA TYR A 323 2.07 -7.61 -19.87
C TYR A 323 1.50 -8.16 -21.18
N SER A 324 2.09 -9.24 -21.70
CA SER A 324 1.82 -9.71 -23.07
C SER A 324 0.36 -10.10 -23.33
N GLN A 325 -0.37 -10.52 -22.28
CA GLN A 325 -1.76 -10.95 -22.35
C GLN A 325 -2.74 -9.95 -21.71
N ILE A 326 -2.38 -8.67 -21.60
CA ILE A 326 -3.21 -7.67 -20.90
C ILE A 326 -4.59 -7.49 -21.55
N GLU A 327 -4.65 -7.38 -22.88
CA GLU A 327 -5.93 -7.21 -23.58
C GLU A 327 -6.82 -8.46 -23.47
N PRO A 328 -6.34 -9.69 -23.77
CA PRO A 328 -7.12 -10.91 -23.54
C PRO A 328 -7.60 -11.08 -22.09
N LEU A 329 -6.73 -10.80 -21.13
CA LEU A 329 -7.05 -10.93 -19.71
C LEU A 329 -8.17 -9.95 -19.32
N VAL A 330 -8.04 -8.67 -19.67
CA VAL A 330 -9.05 -7.65 -19.32
C VAL A 330 -10.37 -7.93 -20.05
N ALA A 331 -10.34 -8.35 -21.32
CA ALA A 331 -11.54 -8.75 -22.06
C ALA A 331 -12.25 -9.95 -21.42
N CYS A 332 -11.51 -10.86 -20.78
CA CYS A 332 -12.08 -11.97 -20.01
C CYS A 332 -12.62 -11.54 -18.64
N LEU A 333 -11.92 -10.65 -17.94
CA LEU A 333 -12.27 -10.23 -16.58
C LEU A 333 -13.43 -9.23 -16.53
N ALA A 334 -13.44 -8.24 -17.42
CA ALA A 334 -14.35 -7.08 -17.32
C ALA A 334 -15.84 -7.47 -17.32
N PRO A 335 -16.34 -8.36 -18.21
CA PRO A 335 -17.75 -8.74 -18.22
C PRO A 335 -18.19 -9.44 -16.92
N GLU A 336 -17.34 -10.33 -16.38
CA GLU A 336 -17.64 -11.08 -15.15
C GLU A 336 -17.59 -10.17 -13.90
N LEU A 337 -16.61 -9.28 -13.84
CA LEU A 337 -16.49 -8.32 -12.73
C LEU A 337 -17.60 -7.25 -12.77
N ALA A 338 -18.08 -6.88 -13.96
CA ALA A 338 -19.22 -5.97 -14.13
C ALA A 338 -20.52 -6.57 -13.57
N LYS A 339 -20.72 -7.89 -13.66
CA LYS A 339 -21.86 -8.61 -13.04
C LYS A 339 -21.85 -8.48 -11.51
N THR A 340 -20.67 -8.44 -10.90
CA THR A 340 -20.47 -8.33 -9.45
C THR A 340 -20.17 -6.91 -8.95
N LYS A 341 -20.23 -5.90 -9.84
CA LYS A 341 -19.88 -4.50 -9.55
C LYS A 341 -18.49 -4.36 -8.92
N VAL A 342 -17.53 -5.13 -9.42
CA VAL A 342 -16.11 -5.07 -9.03
C VAL A 342 -15.34 -4.32 -10.12
N SER A 343 -14.59 -3.27 -9.77
CA SER A 343 -13.79 -2.51 -10.74
C SER A 343 -12.43 -3.11 -11.00
N ILE A 344 -11.90 -2.93 -12.22
CA ILE A 344 -10.52 -3.26 -12.57
C ILE A 344 -9.67 -1.99 -12.46
N SER A 345 -8.53 -2.10 -11.78
CA SER A 345 -7.50 -1.08 -11.73
C SER A 345 -6.23 -1.57 -12.40
N LEU A 346 -5.70 -0.77 -13.32
CA LEU A 346 -4.40 -0.98 -13.94
C LEU A 346 -3.44 0.09 -13.43
N PRO A 347 -2.76 -0.14 -12.28
CA PRO A 347 -1.70 0.75 -11.85
C PRO A 347 -0.54 0.76 -12.85
N SER A 348 0.19 1.87 -12.88
CA SER A 348 1.46 2.01 -13.63
C SER A 348 1.33 1.84 -15.16
N LEU A 349 0.29 2.39 -15.77
CA LEU A 349 0.11 2.41 -17.22
C LEU A 349 1.10 3.37 -17.90
N ARG A 350 1.83 2.87 -18.90
CA ARG A 350 2.54 3.71 -19.87
C ARG A 350 1.53 4.26 -20.87
N ALA A 351 1.66 5.53 -21.23
CA ALA A 351 0.72 6.18 -22.12
C ALA A 351 0.69 5.59 -23.54
N GLU A 352 1.83 5.09 -24.04
CA GLU A 352 1.95 4.55 -25.40
C GLU A 352 1.31 3.16 -25.56
N ALA A 353 1.41 2.32 -24.52
CA ALA A 353 0.89 0.95 -24.53
C ALA A 353 -0.60 0.90 -24.14
N PHE A 354 -1.22 2.08 -23.98
CA PHE A 354 -2.65 2.19 -23.71
C PHE A 354 -3.44 2.15 -25.02
N SER A 355 -3.97 0.97 -25.34
CA SER A 355 -4.83 0.80 -26.49
C SER A 355 -6.26 1.32 -26.24
N VAL A 356 -6.96 1.63 -27.33
CA VAL A 356 -8.39 1.94 -27.32
C VAL A 356 -9.19 0.80 -26.70
N ALA A 357 -8.85 -0.46 -27.00
CA ALA A 357 -9.53 -1.64 -26.48
C ALA A 357 -9.39 -1.74 -24.95
N LEU A 358 -8.18 -1.48 -24.43
CA LEU A 358 -7.94 -1.45 -22.98
C LEU A 358 -8.73 -0.32 -22.30
N ALA A 359 -8.81 0.84 -22.96
CA ALA A 359 -9.59 1.98 -22.47
C ALA A 359 -11.08 1.65 -22.38
N ASP A 360 -11.64 0.98 -23.39
CA ASP A 360 -13.05 0.61 -23.43
C ASP A 360 -13.37 -0.42 -22.34
N ALA A 361 -12.56 -1.47 -22.19
CA ALA A 361 -12.79 -2.51 -21.20
C ALA A 361 -12.63 -2.04 -19.74
N VAL A 362 -11.72 -1.09 -19.48
CA VAL A 362 -11.59 -0.46 -18.14
C VAL A 362 -12.70 0.60 -17.92
N SER A 363 -13.24 1.20 -18.98
CA SER A 363 -14.32 2.21 -18.88
C SER A 363 -15.67 1.61 -18.46
N GLU A 364 -15.88 0.31 -18.67
CA GLU A 364 -17.10 -0.39 -18.26
C GLU A 364 -17.28 -0.41 -16.74
N VAL A 365 -16.19 -0.28 -15.97
CA VAL A 365 -16.25 -0.28 -14.51
C VAL A 365 -15.46 0.87 -13.91
N ARG A 366 -16.18 1.78 -13.23
CA ARG A 366 -15.66 2.88 -12.39
C ARG A 366 -14.50 3.70 -12.99
N LYS A 367 -14.80 4.91 -13.48
CA LYS A 367 -13.79 5.84 -14.01
C LYS A 367 -13.03 6.56 -12.88
N SER A 368 -11.89 6.02 -12.43
CA SER A 368 -10.91 6.81 -11.67
C SER A 368 -10.11 7.73 -12.60
N GLY A 369 -9.53 8.82 -12.06
CA GLY A 369 -8.63 9.68 -12.84
C GLY A 369 -7.47 8.89 -13.45
N PHE A 370 -7.08 9.25 -14.68
CA PHE A 370 -6.09 8.53 -15.48
C PHE A 370 -4.68 9.05 -15.20
N THR A 371 -3.65 8.20 -15.14
CA THR A 371 -2.28 8.62 -14.76
C THR A 371 -1.30 8.36 -15.89
N PHE A 372 -0.55 9.40 -16.23
CA PHE A 372 0.59 9.40 -17.13
C PHE A 372 1.89 9.60 -16.37
N ALA A 373 2.90 8.79 -16.70
CA ALA A 373 4.27 8.98 -16.24
C ALA A 373 5.16 9.28 -17.46
N PRO A 374 5.27 10.55 -17.89
CA PRO A 374 6.22 10.96 -18.91
C PRO A 374 7.64 11.19 -18.35
N GLU A 375 7.77 11.29 -17.02
CA GLU A 375 9.00 11.58 -16.25
C GLU A 375 9.61 12.96 -16.50
N THR A 376 9.45 13.52 -17.69
CA THR A 376 9.86 14.86 -18.10
C THR A 376 8.94 15.34 -19.22
N GLY A 377 8.85 16.66 -19.38
CA GLY A 377 8.14 17.26 -20.51
C GLY A 377 8.92 17.23 -21.83
N SER A 378 10.22 16.93 -21.78
CA SER A 378 11.12 17.06 -22.93
C SER A 378 11.29 15.76 -23.70
N ASP A 379 11.15 15.81 -25.01
CA ASP A 379 11.48 14.66 -25.88
C ASP A 379 12.97 14.34 -25.82
N ARG A 380 13.81 15.38 -25.70
CA ARG A 380 15.26 15.25 -25.57
C ARG A 380 15.64 14.50 -24.30
N LEU A 381 15.15 14.94 -23.16
CA LEU A 381 15.42 14.25 -21.89
C LEU A 381 14.84 12.84 -21.89
N ARG A 382 13.69 12.57 -22.53
CA ARG A 382 13.20 11.19 -22.64
C ARG A 382 14.16 10.26 -23.36
N ARG A 383 14.82 10.71 -24.44
CA ARG A 383 15.92 9.93 -25.06
C ARG A 383 17.09 9.70 -24.11
N VAL A 384 17.49 10.72 -23.33
CA VAL A 384 18.50 10.59 -22.27
C VAL A 384 18.08 9.52 -21.25
N LEU A 385 16.83 9.52 -20.81
CA LEU A 385 16.27 8.53 -19.87
C LEU A 385 16.06 7.13 -20.47
N ASN A 386 16.15 6.97 -21.79
CA ASN A 386 15.69 5.79 -22.53
C ASN A 386 14.18 5.52 -22.40
N LYS A 387 13.38 6.54 -22.70
CA LYS A 387 11.92 6.47 -22.84
C LYS A 387 11.58 6.67 -24.31
N THR A 388 10.89 5.68 -24.89
CA THR A 388 10.71 5.52 -26.35
C THR A 388 9.53 6.27 -26.95
N PHE A 389 8.70 6.93 -26.14
CA PHE A 389 7.54 7.71 -26.61
C PHE A 389 7.83 9.21 -26.60
N THR A 390 7.10 9.93 -27.43
CA THR A 390 7.19 11.38 -27.70
C THR A 390 6.06 12.19 -27.07
N ASN A 391 6.16 13.52 -27.06
CA ASN A 391 5.11 14.40 -26.53
C ASN A 391 3.81 14.22 -27.34
N ALA A 392 3.95 14.03 -28.66
CA ALA A 392 2.83 13.78 -29.55
C ALA A 392 2.05 12.51 -29.15
N ASP A 393 2.73 11.47 -28.67
CA ASP A 393 2.09 10.22 -28.24
C ASP A 393 1.25 10.45 -26.98
N MET A 394 1.76 11.24 -26.03
CA MET A 394 1.06 11.63 -24.81
C MET A 394 -0.22 12.43 -25.12
N VAL A 395 -0.13 13.35 -26.08
CA VAL A 395 -1.27 14.17 -26.51
C VAL A 395 -2.34 13.29 -27.17
N ARG A 396 -1.96 12.31 -28.00
CA ARG A 396 -2.91 11.34 -28.59
C ARG A 396 -3.56 10.45 -27.54
N ALA A 397 -2.79 9.97 -26.55
CA ALA A 397 -3.35 9.19 -25.44
C ALA A 397 -4.34 10.03 -24.59
N ALA A 398 -4.05 11.33 -24.38
CA ALA A 398 -4.97 12.22 -23.68
C ALA A 398 -6.29 12.42 -24.45
N ASP A 399 -6.23 12.60 -25.77
CA ASP A 399 -7.42 12.68 -26.63
C ASP A 399 -8.27 11.40 -26.55
N ALA A 400 -7.62 10.23 -26.61
CA ALA A 400 -8.28 8.93 -26.47
C ALA A 400 -8.96 8.77 -25.08
N ALA A 401 -8.36 9.28 -24.02
CA ALA A 401 -8.97 9.29 -22.68
C ALA A 401 -10.14 10.28 -22.61
N PHE A 402 -9.99 11.51 -23.10
CA PHE A 402 -11.07 12.50 -23.04
C PHE A 402 -12.27 12.14 -23.91
N SER A 403 -12.08 11.55 -25.09
CA SER A 403 -13.19 11.04 -25.92
C SER A 403 -14.06 9.98 -25.21
N ARG A 404 -13.51 9.31 -24.19
CA ARG A 404 -14.22 8.32 -23.34
C ARG A 404 -14.77 8.90 -22.04
N GLY A 405 -14.70 10.22 -21.87
CA GLY A 405 -15.33 10.92 -20.75
C GLY A 405 -14.50 10.95 -19.46
N TRP A 406 -13.21 10.62 -19.50
CA TRP A 406 -12.31 11.07 -18.43
C TRP A 406 -12.23 12.60 -18.45
N ASP A 407 -12.15 13.22 -17.28
CA ASP A 407 -12.00 14.67 -17.14
C ASP A 407 -10.76 15.06 -16.31
N LEU A 408 -10.05 14.07 -15.77
CA LEU A 408 -8.88 14.24 -14.94
C LEU A 408 -7.74 13.34 -15.42
N ILE A 409 -6.61 13.97 -15.77
CA ILE A 409 -5.34 13.30 -16.04
C ILE A 409 -4.32 13.70 -14.95
N LYS A 410 -3.60 12.73 -14.39
CA LYS A 410 -2.47 12.94 -13.49
C LYS A 410 -1.19 12.76 -14.28
N VAL A 411 -0.22 13.66 -14.15
CA VAL A 411 1.06 13.62 -14.85
C VAL A 411 2.17 13.56 -13.82
N TYR A 412 3.02 12.53 -13.86
CA TYR A 412 4.17 12.36 -12.98
C TYR A 412 5.47 12.68 -13.71
N THR A 413 6.18 13.68 -13.20
CA THR A 413 7.44 14.17 -13.76
C THR A 413 8.45 14.33 -12.63
N MET A 414 9.72 14.44 -13.00
CA MET A 414 10.81 14.75 -12.09
C MET A 414 11.66 15.90 -12.61
N ILE A 415 12.35 16.56 -11.68
CA ILE A 415 13.36 17.59 -11.95
C ILE A 415 14.69 17.18 -11.33
N GLY A 416 15.79 17.78 -11.78
CA GLY A 416 17.15 17.43 -11.35
C GLY A 416 17.74 16.26 -12.12
N LEU A 417 17.19 15.95 -13.30
CA LEU A 417 17.70 14.90 -14.18
C LEU A 417 19.08 15.27 -14.75
N PRO A 418 19.96 14.28 -15.03
CA PRO A 418 21.23 14.55 -15.70
C PRO A 418 21.02 15.26 -17.03
N SER A 419 21.83 16.29 -17.30
CA SER A 419 21.75 17.18 -18.49
C SER A 419 20.49 18.05 -18.62
N GLU A 420 19.62 18.14 -17.59
CA GLU A 420 18.41 18.96 -17.63
C GLU A 420 18.72 20.46 -17.75
N THR A 421 17.98 21.14 -18.62
CA THR A 421 18.07 22.58 -18.89
C THR A 421 16.73 23.27 -18.61
N GLU A 422 16.72 24.61 -18.54
CA GLU A 422 15.47 25.37 -18.41
C GLU A 422 14.51 25.16 -19.59
N ALA A 423 15.03 24.94 -20.80
CA ALA A 423 14.21 24.65 -21.98
C ALA A 423 13.39 23.37 -21.80
N ASP A 424 13.98 22.35 -21.14
CA ASP A 424 13.26 21.12 -20.85
C ASP A 424 12.11 21.32 -19.84
N LEU A 425 12.26 22.27 -18.91
CA LEU A 425 11.21 22.66 -17.98
C LEU A 425 10.06 23.40 -18.69
N ASP A 426 10.38 24.18 -19.71
CA ASP A 426 9.38 24.84 -20.56
C ASP A 426 8.59 23.86 -21.42
N GLU A 427 9.24 22.80 -21.92
CA GLU A 427 8.55 21.73 -22.65
C GLU A 427 7.50 21.02 -21.78
N LEU A 428 7.72 20.88 -20.47
CA LEU A 428 6.71 20.34 -19.54
C LEU A 428 5.46 21.22 -19.46
N VAL A 429 5.63 22.54 -19.39
CA VAL A 429 4.51 23.48 -19.40
C VAL A 429 3.75 23.39 -20.71
N THR A 430 4.48 23.25 -21.82
CA THR A 430 3.92 23.10 -23.18
C THR A 430 3.10 21.82 -23.31
N LEU A 431 3.67 20.67 -22.95
CA LEU A 431 2.98 19.37 -22.95
C LEU A 431 1.66 19.42 -22.17
N VAL A 432 1.65 20.01 -20.97
CA VAL A 432 0.43 20.08 -20.16
C VAL A 432 -0.64 20.97 -20.80
N ARG A 433 -0.24 22.07 -21.48
CA ARG A 433 -1.18 22.91 -22.24
C ARG A 433 -1.79 22.14 -23.42
N GLU A 434 -0.98 21.36 -24.12
CA GLU A 434 -1.41 20.54 -25.26
C GLU A 434 -2.37 19.42 -24.84
N ILE A 435 -2.09 18.75 -23.71
CA ILE A 435 -3.01 17.79 -23.08
C ILE A 435 -4.34 18.49 -22.77
N LEU A 436 -4.32 19.62 -22.04
CA LEU A 436 -5.55 20.35 -21.70
C LEU A 436 -6.35 20.80 -22.93
N ALA A 437 -5.68 21.09 -24.05
CA ALA A 437 -6.34 21.49 -25.29
C ALA A 437 -7.19 20.36 -25.90
N GLN A 438 -6.82 19.08 -25.68
CA GLN A 438 -7.56 17.92 -26.20
C GLN A 438 -8.94 17.73 -25.56
N GLY A 439 -9.25 18.41 -24.44
CA GLY A 439 -10.61 18.36 -23.90
C GLY A 439 -11.63 19.16 -24.70
N LYS A 440 -11.20 20.19 -25.45
CA LYS A 440 -12.10 21.09 -26.19
C LYS A 440 -12.91 20.38 -27.29
N PRO A 441 -12.32 19.54 -28.16
CA PRO A 441 -13.07 18.78 -29.17
C PRO A 441 -14.20 17.93 -28.60
N HIS A 442 -14.05 17.43 -27.36
CA HIS A 442 -15.01 16.55 -26.69
C HIS A 442 -15.99 17.30 -25.77
N GLY A 443 -15.95 18.64 -25.74
CA GLY A 443 -16.81 19.44 -24.87
C GLY A 443 -16.51 19.29 -23.37
N ILE A 444 -15.34 18.74 -23.02
CA ILE A 444 -14.91 18.50 -21.64
C ILE A 444 -14.07 19.68 -21.14
N ARG A 445 -14.17 19.99 -19.85
CA ARG A 445 -13.26 20.91 -19.17
C ARG A 445 -12.23 20.10 -18.38
N PRO A 446 -11.12 19.68 -19.00
CA PRO A 446 -10.19 18.77 -18.36
C PRO A 446 -9.44 19.45 -17.22
N THR A 447 -9.02 18.65 -16.26
CA THR A 447 -8.08 19.02 -15.21
C THR A 447 -6.83 18.16 -15.35
N VAL A 448 -5.65 18.75 -15.24
CA VAL A 448 -4.39 18.02 -15.20
C VAL A 448 -3.72 18.23 -13.84
N HIS A 449 -3.47 17.15 -13.10
CA HIS A 449 -2.70 17.19 -11.86
C HIS A 449 -1.24 16.85 -12.16
N VAL A 450 -0.34 17.83 -12.16
CA VAL A 450 1.09 17.64 -12.40
C VAL A 450 1.77 17.40 -11.05
N SER A 451 2.40 16.25 -10.86
CA SER A 451 3.19 15.94 -9.66
C SER A 451 4.66 15.89 -10.02
N VAL A 452 5.45 16.78 -9.40
CA VAL A 452 6.89 16.96 -9.66
C VAL A 452 7.69 16.35 -8.53
N GLY A 453 8.40 15.25 -8.79
CA GLY A 453 9.40 14.67 -7.90
C GLY A 453 10.79 15.28 -8.10
N SER A 454 11.68 15.05 -7.14
CA SER A 454 13.12 15.30 -7.33
C SER A 454 13.78 13.99 -7.76
N PHE A 455 14.66 14.05 -8.76
CA PHE A 455 15.42 12.88 -9.17
C PHE A 455 16.41 12.46 -8.09
N VAL A 456 16.31 11.19 -7.68
CA VAL A 456 17.23 10.53 -6.74
C VAL A 456 18.01 9.48 -7.52
N PRO A 457 19.34 9.61 -7.69
CA PRO A 457 20.14 8.55 -8.28
C PRO A 457 20.08 7.30 -7.40
N LYS A 458 19.92 6.13 -8.03
CA LYS A 458 19.77 4.83 -7.35
C LYS A 458 20.88 3.86 -7.76
N SER A 459 21.25 2.96 -6.86
CA SER A 459 22.21 1.88 -7.15
C SER A 459 21.73 0.99 -8.30
N PHE A 460 22.68 0.36 -9.01
CA PHE A 460 22.43 -0.52 -10.16
C PHE A 460 21.64 0.13 -11.31
N THR A 461 21.76 1.46 -11.45
CA THR A 461 21.24 2.20 -12.60
C THR A 461 22.39 2.83 -13.40
N PRO A 462 22.21 3.12 -14.70
CA PRO A 462 23.18 3.91 -15.45
C PRO A 462 23.45 5.29 -14.84
N PHE A 463 22.52 5.88 -14.09
CA PHE A 463 22.72 7.15 -13.38
C PHE A 463 23.26 7.02 -11.95
N GLN A 464 23.66 5.83 -11.50
CA GLN A 464 24.23 5.65 -10.16
C GLN A 464 25.51 6.46 -9.90
N TRP A 465 26.16 6.94 -10.97
CA TRP A 465 27.35 7.80 -10.89
C TRP A 465 27.05 9.29 -10.91
N SER A 466 25.83 9.69 -11.25
CA SER A 466 25.43 11.09 -11.30
C SER A 466 25.42 11.71 -9.90
N ALA A 467 25.76 13.00 -9.84
CA ALA A 467 25.52 13.80 -8.65
C ALA A 467 24.03 13.94 -8.39
N PHE A 468 23.65 14.13 -7.12
CA PHE A 468 22.36 14.70 -6.79
C PHE A 468 22.40 16.21 -7.09
N ASP A 469 21.38 16.73 -7.76
CA ASP A 469 21.33 18.13 -8.26
C ASP A 469 21.45 19.18 -7.15
N GLY A 470 21.06 18.81 -5.92
CA GLY A 470 21.16 19.64 -4.73
C GLY A 470 19.89 20.42 -4.44
N VAL A 471 19.62 20.66 -3.15
CA VAL A 471 18.38 21.28 -2.66
C VAL A 471 18.15 22.65 -3.30
N GLU A 472 19.17 23.50 -3.33
CA GLU A 472 19.05 24.87 -3.85
C GLU A 472 18.72 24.89 -5.36
N ALA A 473 19.29 23.98 -6.14
CA ALA A 473 19.01 23.88 -7.57
C ALA A 473 17.57 23.41 -7.81
N LEU A 474 17.15 22.38 -7.08
CA LEU A 474 15.78 21.86 -7.14
C LEU A 474 14.74 22.90 -6.71
N GLU A 475 15.01 23.67 -5.64
CA GLU A 475 14.14 24.75 -5.18
C GLU A 475 13.99 25.86 -6.25
N ARG A 476 15.09 26.24 -6.93
CA ARG A 476 15.05 27.19 -8.06
C ARG A 476 14.20 26.66 -9.22
N LYS A 477 14.40 25.40 -9.62
CA LYS A 477 13.61 24.75 -10.68
C LYS A 477 12.12 24.65 -10.32
N LEU A 478 11.80 24.33 -9.06
CA LEU A 478 10.41 24.34 -8.58
C LEU A 478 9.79 25.74 -8.60
N ALA A 479 10.54 26.77 -8.18
CA ALA A 479 10.06 28.14 -8.23
C ALA A 479 9.77 28.57 -9.67
N TYR A 480 10.65 28.20 -10.61
CA TYR A 480 10.48 28.42 -12.04
C TYR A 480 9.19 27.78 -12.60
N LEU A 481 8.99 26.48 -12.35
CA LEU A 481 7.77 25.77 -12.76
C LEU A 481 6.52 26.37 -12.12
N LYS A 482 6.55 26.68 -10.82
CA LYS A 482 5.43 27.29 -10.09
C LYS A 482 4.99 28.59 -10.77
N ASP A 483 5.93 29.43 -11.16
CA ASP A 483 5.60 30.71 -11.81
C ASP A 483 4.90 30.50 -13.16
N ARG A 484 5.44 29.63 -14.01
CA ARG A 484 4.84 29.34 -15.33
C ARG A 484 3.47 28.68 -15.25
N PHE A 485 3.29 27.74 -14.32
CA PHE A 485 2.02 27.05 -14.12
C PHE A 485 0.91 27.94 -13.55
N ARG A 486 1.21 29.11 -12.94
CA ARG A 486 0.17 30.08 -12.49
C ARG A 486 -0.76 30.49 -13.62
N SER A 487 -0.24 30.59 -14.85
CA SER A 487 -1.00 31.00 -16.04
C SER A 487 -1.76 29.86 -16.74
N VAL A 488 -1.55 28.60 -16.32
CA VAL A 488 -2.11 27.40 -16.97
C VAL A 488 -3.44 27.01 -16.30
N ARG A 489 -4.55 27.53 -16.81
CA ARG A 489 -5.89 27.18 -16.29
C ARG A 489 -6.19 25.69 -16.50
N GLY A 490 -6.59 25.00 -15.42
CA GLY A 490 -6.89 23.56 -15.46
C GLY A 490 -5.72 22.68 -14.99
N ALA A 491 -4.52 23.23 -14.85
CA ALA A 491 -3.38 22.52 -14.25
C ALA A 491 -3.34 22.74 -12.72
N LYS A 492 -3.04 21.68 -11.96
CA LYS A 492 -2.73 21.76 -10.53
C LYS A 492 -1.37 21.13 -10.27
N LEU A 493 -0.44 21.94 -9.79
CA LEU A 493 0.91 21.49 -9.45
C LEU A 493 0.96 20.95 -8.02
N LYS A 494 1.53 19.77 -7.85
CA LYS A 494 1.97 19.16 -6.59
C LYS A 494 3.47 18.88 -6.72
N TRP A 495 4.23 18.96 -5.63
CA TRP A 495 5.66 18.69 -5.67
C TRP A 495 6.12 17.95 -4.41
N HIS A 496 7.24 17.24 -4.55
CA HIS A 496 7.98 16.66 -3.44
C HIS A 496 8.91 17.70 -2.81
N GLU A 497 9.23 17.53 -1.53
CA GLU A 497 10.14 18.42 -0.83
C GLU A 497 11.60 18.06 -1.19
N PRO A 498 12.40 18.99 -1.75
CA PRO A 498 13.78 18.70 -2.14
C PRO A 498 14.67 18.20 -1.00
N ARG A 499 14.39 18.60 0.25
CA ARG A 499 15.15 18.16 1.43
C ARG A 499 14.89 16.69 1.80
N GLU A 500 13.67 16.20 1.62
CA GLU A 500 13.36 14.78 1.78
C GLU A 500 14.13 13.95 0.73
N ALA A 501 14.20 14.44 -0.51
CA ALA A 501 14.95 13.79 -1.58
C ALA A 501 16.48 13.80 -1.36
N GLU A 502 17.03 14.84 -0.71
CA GLU A 502 18.46 14.87 -0.32
C GLU A 502 18.77 13.72 0.64
N VAL A 503 17.93 13.50 1.65
CA VAL A 503 18.09 12.39 2.61
C VAL A 503 17.90 11.04 1.93
N GLU A 504 16.90 10.91 1.05
CA GLU A 504 16.70 9.69 0.27
C GLU A 504 17.92 9.37 -0.61
N ALA A 505 18.51 10.38 -1.26
CA ALA A 505 19.74 10.21 -2.06
C ALA A 505 20.95 9.82 -1.21
N LEU A 506 21.10 10.41 -0.01
CA LEU A 506 22.15 10.04 0.93
C LEU A 506 22.05 8.57 1.34
N LEU A 507 20.84 8.11 1.65
CA LEU A 507 20.61 6.74 2.07
C LEU A 507 20.65 5.77 0.90
N SER A 508 20.27 6.17 -0.31
CA SER A 508 20.33 5.29 -1.48
C SER A 508 21.76 5.09 -1.99
N LEU A 509 22.61 6.12 -1.92
CA LEU A 509 23.98 6.11 -2.42
C LEU A 509 25.04 5.94 -1.30
N GLY A 510 24.59 5.85 -0.05
CA GLY A 510 25.42 5.81 1.15
C GLY A 510 26.31 4.57 1.25
N ASP A 511 27.38 4.69 2.03
CA ASP A 511 28.21 3.56 2.47
C ASP A 511 27.90 3.17 3.92
N ARG A 512 28.62 2.17 4.44
CA ARG A 512 28.41 1.62 5.78
C ARG A 512 28.41 2.66 6.89
N ARG A 513 29.11 3.78 6.74
CA ARG A 513 29.17 4.84 7.77
C ARG A 513 27.82 5.53 7.97
N MET A 514 26.89 5.43 7.03
CA MET A 514 25.53 5.98 7.19
C MET A 514 24.76 5.34 8.35
N SER A 515 25.09 4.13 8.79
CA SER A 515 24.52 3.52 9.99
C SER A 515 24.70 4.41 11.24
N ARG A 516 25.86 5.07 11.35
CA ARG A 516 26.18 5.99 12.45
C ARG A 516 25.29 7.23 12.42
N ALA A 517 25.05 7.77 11.23
CA ALA A 517 24.16 8.91 11.04
C ALA A 517 22.71 8.52 11.36
N LEU A 518 22.23 7.36 10.89
CA LEU A 518 20.89 6.85 11.20
C LEU A 518 20.68 6.64 12.70
N LEU A 519 21.67 6.08 13.40
CA LEU A 519 21.61 5.89 14.85
C LEU A 519 21.53 7.24 15.58
N GLU A 520 22.29 8.24 15.12
CA GLU A 520 22.25 9.58 15.69
C GLU A 520 20.94 10.32 15.40
N VAL A 521 20.37 10.17 14.19
CA VAL A 521 19.02 10.66 13.86
C VAL A 521 18.00 10.06 14.82
N HIS A 522 18.07 8.75 15.06
CA HIS A 522 17.17 8.08 15.99
C HIS A 522 17.34 8.57 17.44
N ARG A 523 18.57 8.72 17.94
CA ARG A 523 18.86 9.28 19.27
C ARG A 523 18.27 10.69 19.48
N ARG A 524 18.14 11.46 18.40
CA ARG A 524 17.47 12.78 18.37
C ARG A 524 15.96 12.69 18.15
N GLY A 525 15.37 11.52 18.32
CA GLY A 525 13.93 11.26 18.19
C GLY A 525 13.44 11.03 16.76
N GLY A 526 14.35 10.84 15.79
CA GLY A 526 14.01 10.61 14.39
C GLY A 526 13.34 9.26 14.15
N ARG A 527 12.18 9.31 13.50
CA ARG A 527 11.34 8.19 13.07
C ARG A 527 10.25 8.72 12.14
N PHE A 528 9.68 7.85 11.33
CA PHE A 528 8.69 8.17 10.30
C PHE A 528 9.16 9.27 9.34
N ASP A 529 10.44 9.27 8.93
CA ASP A 529 10.97 10.29 8.01
C ASP A 529 10.31 10.28 6.62
N GLY A 530 9.60 9.21 6.25
CA GLY A 530 8.73 9.16 5.06
C GLY A 530 7.41 9.95 5.20
N TRP A 531 7.11 10.45 6.39
CA TRP A 531 5.94 11.28 6.68
C TRP A 531 6.41 12.72 6.93
N SER A 532 6.04 13.66 6.06
CA SER A 532 6.53 15.04 6.12
C SER A 532 6.22 15.77 7.42
N GLU A 533 5.17 15.37 8.15
CA GLU A 533 4.88 15.88 9.49
C GLU A 533 5.90 15.45 10.56
N HIS A 534 6.73 14.44 10.28
CA HIS A 534 7.74 13.88 11.18
C HIS A 534 9.18 14.05 10.66
N PHE A 535 9.33 14.30 9.35
CA PHE A 535 10.61 14.62 8.73
C PHE A 535 11.22 15.92 9.29
N SER A 536 12.53 15.92 9.54
CA SER A 536 13.28 17.10 9.96
C SER A 536 14.66 17.16 9.31
N ALA A 537 14.85 18.08 8.37
CA ALA A 537 16.15 18.29 7.71
C ALA A 537 17.24 18.78 8.68
N GLU A 538 16.86 19.55 9.70
CA GLU A 538 17.76 20.02 10.75
C GLU A 538 18.32 18.83 11.54
N ARG A 539 17.45 17.91 11.98
CA ARG A 539 17.85 16.69 12.68
C ARG A 539 18.86 15.87 11.87
N TRP A 540 18.62 15.72 10.58
CA TRP A 540 19.56 15.03 9.68
C TRP A 540 20.90 15.75 9.56
N THR A 541 20.88 17.08 9.43
CA THR A 541 22.11 17.88 9.33
C THR A 541 22.97 17.75 10.57
N GLU A 542 22.37 17.87 11.76
CA GLU A 542 23.06 17.71 13.03
C GLU A 542 23.59 16.29 13.23
N ALA A 543 22.80 15.27 12.88
CA ALA A 543 23.18 13.88 13.04
C ALA A 543 24.34 13.49 12.12
N LEU A 544 24.34 13.95 10.87
CA LEU A 544 25.45 13.76 9.94
C LEU A 544 26.74 14.41 10.46
N ALA A 545 26.64 15.61 11.02
CA ALA A 545 27.79 16.31 11.60
C ALA A 545 28.34 15.54 12.83
N ALA A 546 27.47 15.14 13.76
CA ALA A 546 27.87 14.39 14.95
C ALA A 546 28.43 12.99 14.62
N ALA A 547 27.93 12.34 13.56
CA ALA A 547 28.44 11.06 13.09
C ALA A 547 29.75 11.17 12.28
N GLY A 548 30.17 12.38 11.89
CA GLY A 548 31.33 12.59 11.02
C GLY A 548 31.11 12.09 9.59
N VAL A 549 29.87 12.19 9.08
CA VAL A 549 29.46 11.69 7.76
C VAL A 549 29.04 12.88 6.88
N PRO A 550 29.97 13.51 6.15
CA PRO A 550 29.66 14.68 5.34
C PRO A 550 28.80 14.31 4.12
N LYS A 551 27.69 15.02 3.92
CA LYS A 551 26.75 14.78 2.80
C LYS A 551 27.39 14.83 1.42
N ALA A 552 28.33 15.77 1.21
CA ALA A 552 29.01 15.98 -0.06
C ALA A 552 29.74 14.72 -0.57
N ARG A 553 30.23 13.87 0.35
CA ARG A 553 30.89 12.60 0.03
C ARG A 553 29.99 11.65 -0.74
N HIS A 554 28.71 11.60 -0.39
CA HIS A 554 27.77 10.65 -0.97
C HIS A 554 27.02 11.22 -2.18
N LEU A 555 26.76 12.53 -2.18
CA LEU A 555 25.94 13.21 -3.20
C LEU A 555 26.71 13.72 -4.42
N ARG A 556 28.05 13.69 -4.40
CA ARG A 556 28.88 14.06 -5.57
C ARG A 556 28.72 13.10 -6.74
N GLU A 557 29.14 13.57 -7.91
CA GLU A 557 29.46 12.74 -9.06
C GLU A 557 30.58 11.75 -8.74
N LYS A 558 30.53 10.59 -9.37
CA LYS A 558 31.36 9.42 -9.07
C LYS A 558 32.09 8.98 -10.33
N ASP A 559 33.34 8.54 -10.20
CA ASP A 559 34.09 8.00 -11.34
C ASP A 559 33.50 6.65 -11.80
N LEU A 560 33.43 6.44 -13.12
CA LEU A 560 32.81 5.24 -13.70
C LEU A 560 33.50 3.93 -13.29
N LYS A 561 34.78 3.98 -12.90
CA LYS A 561 35.60 2.84 -12.47
C LYS A 561 35.70 2.71 -10.96
N GLN A 562 35.20 3.66 -10.18
CA GLN A 562 35.33 3.58 -8.72
C GLN A 562 34.57 2.39 -8.14
N THR A 563 35.07 1.83 -7.05
CA THR A 563 34.33 0.87 -6.21
C THR A 563 33.14 1.59 -5.55
N LEU A 564 31.95 1.02 -5.69
CA LEU A 564 30.70 1.53 -5.14
C LEU A 564 30.31 0.72 -3.89
N PRO A 565 29.61 1.30 -2.90
CA PRO A 565 29.22 0.59 -1.69
C PRO A 565 28.43 -0.71 -1.94
N TRP A 566 27.57 -0.70 -2.95
CA TRP A 566 26.77 -1.85 -3.35
C TRP A 566 27.49 -2.82 -4.29
N ASP A 567 28.78 -2.62 -4.61
CA ASP A 567 29.53 -3.58 -5.45
C ASP A 567 29.69 -4.95 -4.75
N VAL A 568 29.47 -5.03 -3.43
CA VAL A 568 29.39 -6.30 -2.67
C VAL A 568 28.19 -7.18 -3.07
N VAL A 569 27.18 -6.60 -3.72
CA VAL A 569 26.01 -7.32 -4.23
C VAL A 569 26.20 -7.62 -5.70
N ASP A 570 25.92 -8.86 -6.12
CA ASP A 570 25.77 -9.21 -7.52
C ASP A 570 24.30 -9.22 -7.95
N ALA A 571 23.88 -8.12 -8.59
CA ALA A 571 22.56 -7.97 -9.18
C ALA A 571 22.40 -8.68 -10.54
N SER A 572 23.42 -9.42 -11.00
CA SER A 572 23.53 -10.04 -12.34
C SER A 572 23.67 -9.04 -13.50
N VAL A 573 23.16 -7.82 -13.36
CA VAL A 573 23.43 -6.73 -14.31
C VAL A 573 24.88 -6.27 -14.14
N ARG A 574 25.67 -6.36 -15.22
CA ARG A 574 27.10 -6.09 -15.19
C ARG A 574 27.39 -4.59 -15.22
N LYS A 575 28.34 -4.15 -14.39
CA LYS A 575 28.79 -2.74 -14.33
C LYS A 575 29.24 -2.18 -15.70
N PRO A 576 29.98 -2.91 -16.56
CA PRO A 576 30.28 -2.46 -17.93
C PRO A 576 29.05 -2.13 -18.78
N PHE A 577 27.96 -2.88 -18.65
CA PHE A 577 26.72 -2.61 -19.37
C PHE A 577 26.11 -1.27 -18.90
N LEU A 578 26.06 -1.02 -17.59
CA LEU A 578 25.58 0.24 -17.03
C LEU A 578 26.43 1.44 -17.50
N VAL A 579 27.75 1.25 -17.65
CA VAL A 579 28.65 2.28 -18.21
C VAL A 579 28.34 2.57 -19.68
N VAL A 580 28.02 1.53 -20.48
CA VAL A 580 27.61 1.72 -21.88
C VAL A 580 26.30 2.51 -21.94
N GLU A 581 25.32 2.17 -21.11
CA GLU A 581 24.05 2.90 -21.06
C GLU A 581 24.21 4.34 -20.57
N TRP A 582 25.12 4.61 -19.63
CA TRP A 582 25.49 5.98 -19.27
C TRP A 582 25.96 6.74 -20.52
N LYS A 583 26.91 6.16 -21.28
CA LYS A 583 27.50 6.81 -22.47
C LYS A 583 26.46 7.11 -23.53
N LYS A 584 25.55 6.17 -23.75
CA LYS A 584 24.39 6.38 -24.64
C LYS A 584 23.49 7.50 -24.15
N ALA A 585 23.25 7.61 -22.84
CA ALA A 585 22.44 8.69 -22.27
C ALA A 585 22.98 10.08 -22.64
N VAL A 586 24.29 10.28 -22.51
CA VAL A 586 24.92 11.56 -22.88
C VAL A 586 24.96 11.83 -24.38
N GLN A 587 24.90 10.79 -25.19
CA GLN A 587 24.79 10.90 -26.65
C GLN A 587 23.33 10.93 -27.13
N GLU A 588 22.34 10.97 -26.21
CA GLU A 588 20.91 10.86 -26.51
C GLU A 588 20.54 9.62 -27.34
N MET A 589 21.33 8.56 -27.24
CA MET A 589 21.12 7.32 -27.97
C MET A 589 20.09 6.44 -27.26
N GLU A 590 19.18 5.89 -28.04
CA GLU A 590 18.17 4.96 -27.55
C GLU A 590 18.72 3.53 -27.46
N THR A 591 18.05 2.72 -26.65
CA THR A 591 18.24 1.28 -26.53
C THR A 591 16.88 0.64 -26.60
N GLU A 592 16.69 -0.18 -27.64
CA GLU A 592 15.45 -0.91 -27.91
C GLU A 592 15.09 -1.84 -26.75
N ASP A 593 13.79 -2.07 -26.57
CA ASP A 593 13.29 -3.02 -25.59
C ASP A 593 13.68 -4.46 -26.01
N CYS A 594 14.44 -5.13 -25.14
CA CYS A 594 14.89 -6.49 -25.39
C CYS A 594 13.79 -7.56 -25.25
N LYS A 595 12.61 -7.21 -24.74
CA LYS A 595 11.47 -8.14 -24.63
C LYS A 595 10.91 -8.54 -26.00
N TRP A 596 10.81 -7.57 -26.90
CA TRP A 596 10.28 -7.76 -28.26
C TRP A 596 11.37 -7.67 -29.33
N GLY A 597 12.53 -7.11 -28.97
CA GLY A 597 13.67 -6.91 -29.84
C GLY A 597 14.82 -7.88 -29.56
N ARG A 598 16.04 -7.39 -29.83
CA ARG A 598 17.26 -8.17 -29.61
C ARG A 598 17.75 -8.02 -28.18
N CYS A 599 18.25 -9.12 -27.60
CA CYS A 599 18.87 -9.10 -26.29
C CYS A 599 20.05 -8.11 -26.26
N THR A 600 20.08 -7.25 -25.23
CA THR A 600 21.12 -6.22 -25.03
C THR A 600 22.30 -6.70 -24.16
N ALA A 601 22.32 -8.00 -23.83
CA ALA A 601 23.40 -8.67 -23.08
C ALA A 601 23.80 -7.96 -21.77
N CYS A 602 22.79 -7.54 -20.98
CA CYS A 602 23.02 -6.79 -19.75
C CYS A 602 23.75 -7.55 -18.63
N GLY A 603 23.91 -8.87 -18.79
CA GLY A 603 24.64 -9.73 -17.86
C GLY A 603 23.77 -10.73 -17.09
N VAL A 604 22.45 -10.52 -17.08
CA VAL A 604 21.49 -11.53 -16.65
C VAL A 604 21.77 -12.82 -17.43
N PRO A 605 21.75 -14.00 -16.78
CA PRO A 605 21.94 -15.30 -17.45
C PRO A 605 20.99 -15.53 -18.64
N GLY A 606 21.26 -16.60 -19.40
CA GLY A 606 20.46 -17.10 -20.53
C GLY A 606 20.15 -16.15 -21.70
N ASN A 607 20.74 -14.95 -21.73
CA ASN A 607 20.75 -14.05 -22.89
C ASN A 607 19.36 -13.74 -23.47
N GLY A 608 18.35 -13.63 -22.61
CA GLY A 608 16.97 -13.32 -22.99
C GLY A 608 16.02 -14.52 -22.93
N ALA A 609 16.55 -15.75 -22.88
CA ALA A 609 15.73 -16.95 -22.69
C ALA A 609 15.02 -17.00 -21.32
N ASP A 610 15.57 -16.30 -20.32
CA ASP A 610 15.00 -16.19 -18.96
C ASP A 610 13.86 -15.17 -18.88
N THR A 611 13.58 -14.46 -19.98
CA THR A 611 12.33 -13.70 -20.12
C THR A 611 11.21 -14.69 -20.40
N VAL A 612 10.38 -14.92 -19.38
CA VAL A 612 9.25 -15.84 -19.45
C VAL A 612 7.97 -15.04 -19.67
N LEU A 613 7.45 -15.07 -20.89
CA LEU A 613 6.16 -14.47 -21.23
C LEU A 613 5.03 -15.43 -20.89
N ALA A 614 3.84 -14.87 -20.64
CA ALA A 614 2.65 -15.65 -20.39
C ALA A 614 2.22 -16.41 -21.65
N GLU A 615 1.71 -17.62 -21.44
CA GLU A 615 1.04 -18.37 -22.50
C GLU A 615 -0.23 -17.63 -22.97
N PRO A 616 -0.61 -17.75 -24.25
CA PRO A 616 -1.84 -17.14 -24.75
C PRO A 616 -3.06 -17.59 -23.96
N MET A 617 -4.00 -16.66 -23.74
CA MET A 617 -5.29 -16.99 -23.15
C MET A 617 -5.95 -18.15 -23.93
N PRO A 618 -6.30 -19.29 -23.30
CA PRO A 618 -6.83 -20.45 -24.02
C PRO A 618 -8.11 -20.12 -24.78
N ALA A 619 -8.22 -20.60 -26.02
CA ALA A 619 -9.40 -20.36 -26.84
C ALA A 619 -10.66 -20.91 -26.17
N GLY A 620 -11.68 -20.06 -26.00
CA GLY A 620 -12.93 -20.43 -25.33
C GLY A 620 -12.84 -20.56 -23.81
N PHE A 621 -11.73 -20.15 -23.18
CA PHE A 621 -11.66 -20.05 -21.73
C PHE A 621 -12.76 -19.14 -21.22
N SER A 622 -13.57 -19.66 -20.31
CA SER A 622 -14.53 -18.86 -19.56
C SER A 622 -14.47 -19.27 -18.11
N PHE A 623 -14.68 -18.29 -17.24
CA PHE A 623 -15.00 -18.50 -15.85
C PHE A 623 -16.23 -17.63 -15.55
N SER A 624 -17.01 -18.02 -14.55
CA SER A 624 -18.21 -17.27 -14.19
C SER A 624 -18.09 -16.76 -12.77
N LEU A 625 -18.23 -15.44 -12.59
CA LEU A 625 -18.55 -14.90 -11.28
C LEU A 625 -20.07 -14.98 -11.06
N PRO A 626 -20.53 -15.08 -9.81
CA PRO A 626 -21.97 -15.02 -9.54
C PRO A 626 -22.57 -13.73 -10.12
N SER A 627 -23.75 -13.82 -10.70
CA SER A 627 -24.47 -12.63 -11.16
C SER A 627 -25.21 -12.01 -9.98
N LEU A 628 -24.94 -10.75 -9.65
CA LEU A 628 -25.76 -9.98 -8.71
C LEU A 628 -27.10 -9.64 -9.38
N GLY A 629 -27.95 -10.65 -9.53
CA GLY A 629 -29.33 -10.57 -10.02
C GLY A 629 -29.49 -10.09 -11.46
N ALA A 630 -29.46 -11.01 -12.44
CA ALA A 630 -29.94 -10.72 -13.80
C ALA A 630 -30.35 -11.96 -14.64
N GLU A 631 -30.73 -13.10 -14.06
CA GLU A 631 -31.26 -14.21 -14.88
C GLU A 631 -32.73 -14.03 -15.32
N THR A 632 -33.41 -12.91 -14.99
CA THR A 632 -34.83 -12.72 -15.34
C THR A 632 -35.18 -11.45 -16.12
N ALA A 633 -34.27 -10.84 -16.89
CA ALA A 633 -34.64 -9.74 -17.77
C ALA A 633 -33.78 -9.64 -19.05
N ALA A 634 -33.59 -10.75 -19.76
CA ALA A 634 -33.16 -10.71 -21.16
C ALA A 634 -34.37 -10.48 -22.06
N ALA A 635 -34.76 -9.23 -22.27
CA ALA A 635 -35.61 -8.85 -23.41
C ALA A 635 -35.39 -7.38 -23.77
N SER A 636 -34.70 -7.18 -24.91
CA SER A 636 -34.95 -6.13 -25.91
C SER A 636 -35.28 -4.72 -25.39
N LEU A 637 -34.45 -3.72 -25.71
CA LEU A 637 -34.89 -2.55 -26.49
C LEU A 637 -33.75 -1.57 -26.82
N ALA A 638 -33.73 -1.15 -28.08
CA ALA A 638 -32.84 -0.16 -28.67
C ALA A 638 -33.09 1.26 -28.12
N LEU A 639 -32.03 2.05 -28.00
CA LEU A 639 -32.06 3.46 -27.61
C LEU A 639 -32.58 4.36 -28.75
N PRO A 640 -33.53 5.29 -28.49
CA PRO A 640 -33.74 6.45 -29.34
C PRO A 640 -33.00 7.69 -28.83
N SER A 641 -32.59 8.50 -29.80
CA SER A 641 -31.81 9.74 -29.75
C SER A 641 -32.44 10.90 -28.97
N ALA A 642 -31.58 11.74 -28.42
CA ALA A 642 -31.88 12.98 -27.71
C ALA A 642 -32.51 14.09 -28.57
N SER A 643 -33.42 14.87 -27.99
CA SER A 643 -33.57 16.31 -28.31
C SER A 643 -34.35 17.09 -27.23
N GLY A 644 -33.86 18.31 -26.94
CA GLY A 644 -34.66 19.45 -26.46
C GLY A 644 -34.88 19.63 -24.96
N VAL A 645 -34.31 20.70 -24.37
CA VAL A 645 -34.95 22.00 -24.11
C VAL A 645 -34.18 22.77 -23.03
N ALA A 646 -33.99 24.07 -23.27
CA ALA A 646 -33.26 25.05 -22.46
C ALA A 646 -34.16 25.84 -21.47
N ALA A 647 -33.49 26.68 -20.67
CA ALA A 647 -33.94 27.92 -20.01
C ALA A 647 -34.12 27.94 -18.46
N ASP A 648 -33.17 28.63 -17.84
CA ASP A 648 -33.28 29.80 -16.93
C ASP A 648 -33.76 29.73 -15.45
N VAL A 649 -33.01 30.57 -14.69
CA VAL A 649 -33.35 31.42 -13.54
C VAL A 649 -32.84 31.03 -12.12
N ALA A 650 -31.83 31.80 -11.72
CA ALA A 650 -31.55 32.54 -10.47
C ALA A 650 -31.52 31.88 -9.07
N ASP A 651 -30.34 32.01 -8.47
CA ASP A 651 -29.98 32.71 -7.22
C ASP A 651 -30.79 32.45 -5.92
N ALA A 652 -30.12 31.83 -4.93
CA ALA A 652 -30.23 32.20 -3.52
C ALA A 652 -29.11 31.56 -2.70
N ARG A 653 -28.43 32.41 -1.92
CA ARG A 653 -27.37 32.13 -0.96
C ARG A 653 -27.91 31.29 0.21
N ASP A 654 -27.12 30.32 0.70
CA ASP A 654 -27.13 30.01 2.14
C ASP A 654 -25.75 29.55 2.63
N GLN A 655 -25.41 30.03 3.81
CA GLN A 655 -24.14 29.99 4.49
C GLN A 655 -24.18 28.89 5.56
N GLY A 656 -23.07 28.17 5.72
CA GLY A 656 -22.64 27.79 7.06
C GLY A 656 -22.56 26.29 7.40
N ARG A 657 -21.33 25.94 7.80
CA ARG A 657 -20.95 24.91 8.81
C ARG A 657 -20.86 23.46 8.36
N GLY A 658 -19.64 23.10 7.96
CA GLY A 658 -19.15 21.74 7.82
C GLY A 658 -17.66 21.70 7.47
N ALA A 659 -16.84 22.52 8.13
CA ALA A 659 -15.41 22.65 7.87
C ALA A 659 -14.62 22.62 9.18
N ALA A 660 -14.43 21.43 9.70
CA ALA A 660 -13.40 21.08 10.69
C ALA A 660 -13.36 19.55 10.68
N TYR A 661 -12.30 18.95 10.12
CA TYR A 661 -11.87 17.54 10.21
C TYR A 661 -11.17 17.03 8.94
N ALA A 662 -11.08 17.81 7.86
CA ALA A 662 -10.48 17.36 6.60
C ALA A 662 -9.04 17.86 6.32
N GLU A 663 -8.32 18.46 7.29
CA GLU A 663 -7.08 19.21 6.96
C GLU A 663 -5.80 18.87 7.73
N LYS A 664 -5.67 17.67 8.31
CA LYS A 664 -4.39 17.25 8.95
C LYS A 664 -4.03 15.80 8.61
N ALA A 665 -3.37 15.64 7.47
CA ALA A 665 -2.48 14.52 7.11
C ALA A 665 -1.76 14.92 5.81
N LYS A 666 -0.58 15.54 5.93
CA LYS A 666 0.21 16.04 4.80
C LYS A 666 1.63 15.49 4.88
N GLY A 667 1.80 14.19 4.66
CA GLY A 667 3.07 13.55 4.32
C GLY A 667 3.27 13.46 2.79
N ALA A 668 4.45 13.80 2.30
CA ALA A 668 4.78 14.01 0.88
C ALA A 668 5.63 12.89 0.25
N ALA A 669 6.42 12.12 1.00
CA ALA A 669 7.25 11.07 0.40
C ALA A 669 6.48 9.80 -0.02
N TYR A 670 5.31 9.53 0.58
CA TYR A 670 4.51 8.33 0.27
C TYR A 670 3.24 8.59 -0.58
N ARG A 671 3.07 9.82 -1.09
CA ARG A 671 1.90 10.19 -1.93
C ARG A 671 1.88 9.55 -3.33
N MET A 672 2.90 8.79 -3.71
CA MET A 672 2.88 7.99 -4.94
C MET A 672 2.11 6.66 -4.81
N LYS A 673 1.54 6.31 -3.65
CA LYS A 673 0.48 5.30 -3.58
C LYS A 673 -0.91 5.94 -3.57
N ALA A 674 -1.62 5.76 -4.69
CA ALA A 674 -2.93 5.11 -4.73
C ALA A 674 -3.94 5.48 -3.62
N THR A 675 -4.07 6.75 -3.27
CA THR A 675 -5.36 7.25 -2.83
C THR A 675 -6.20 7.42 -4.10
N PRO A 676 -7.38 6.79 -4.23
CA PRO A 676 -8.45 7.50 -4.92
C PRO A 676 -8.47 8.85 -4.21
N ASP A 677 -8.23 9.95 -4.92
CA ASP A 677 -8.61 11.24 -4.37
C ASP A 677 -10.10 11.04 -4.01
N LEU A 678 -10.43 10.95 -2.72
CA LEU A 678 -11.78 11.21 -2.26
C LEU A 678 -12.00 12.66 -2.63
N LEU A 679 -12.46 12.85 -3.87
CA LEU A 679 -12.82 14.13 -4.41
C LEU A 679 -13.69 14.80 -3.35
N PRO A 680 -13.45 16.08 -3.00
CA PRO A 680 -14.49 16.82 -2.30
C PRO A 680 -15.73 16.69 -3.16
N LEU A 681 -16.80 16.15 -2.57
CA LEU A 681 -18.09 15.91 -3.20
C LEU A 681 -18.47 17.17 -3.99
N ARG A 682 -18.20 17.19 -5.29
CA ARG A 682 -18.69 18.25 -6.17
C ARG A 682 -20.21 18.17 -6.07
N GLN A 683 -20.82 19.29 -5.72
CA GLN A 683 -22.26 19.42 -5.51
C GLN A 683 -23.02 18.65 -6.58
N ARG A 684 -23.86 17.71 -6.13
CA ARG A 684 -24.82 16.96 -6.93
C ARG A 684 -25.50 17.92 -7.92
N ARG A 685 -25.25 17.75 -9.21
CA ARG A 685 -26.25 18.15 -10.21
C ARG A 685 -27.48 17.28 -9.94
N LYS A 686 -28.55 17.86 -9.40
CA LYS A 686 -29.87 17.25 -9.37
C LYS A 686 -30.36 17.09 -10.81
N GLY A 687 -29.96 16.00 -11.46
CA GLY A 687 -30.70 15.51 -12.61
C GLY A 687 -32.05 15.02 -12.10
N ARG A 688 -33.14 15.61 -12.59
CA ARG A 688 -34.48 15.00 -12.49
C ARG A 688 -34.47 13.78 -13.42
N GLY A 689 -34.14 12.61 -12.89
CA GLY A 689 -34.27 11.32 -13.56
C GLY A 689 -35.33 10.49 -12.86
N GLY A 690 -36.23 9.87 -13.61
CA GLY A 690 -37.22 8.92 -13.10
C GLY A 690 -36.53 7.77 -12.35
N ALA A 691 -37.26 7.13 -11.43
CA ALA A 691 -36.76 6.00 -10.66
C ALA A 691 -36.29 4.88 -11.61
N SER A 692 -35.05 4.40 -11.44
CA SER A 692 -34.54 3.19 -12.10
C SER A 692 -35.48 2.01 -11.90
N GLU A 693 -35.61 1.09 -12.87
CA GLU A 693 -36.41 -0.15 -12.74
C GLU A 693 -35.99 -0.98 -11.51
N THR A 694 -34.69 -1.01 -11.20
CA THR A 694 -34.16 -1.67 -9.98
C THR A 694 -34.57 -0.97 -8.69
N ALA A 695 -34.91 0.32 -8.75
CA ALA A 695 -35.44 1.06 -7.60
C ALA A 695 -36.88 0.67 -7.26
N ALA A 696 -37.67 0.30 -8.28
CA ALA A 696 -39.06 -0.13 -8.10
C ALA A 696 -39.16 -1.53 -7.49
N LEU A 697 -38.17 -2.39 -7.76
CA LEU A 697 -38.06 -3.77 -7.28
C LEU A 697 -37.33 -3.91 -5.93
N ALA A 698 -36.66 -2.85 -5.46
CA ALA A 698 -35.86 -2.89 -4.24
C ALA A 698 -36.73 -3.15 -2.99
N ARG A 699 -36.27 -4.10 -2.17
CA ARG A 699 -36.82 -4.42 -0.85
C ARG A 699 -35.82 -3.95 0.19
N THR A 700 -36.26 -3.18 1.18
CA THR A 700 -35.38 -2.71 2.26
C THR A 700 -35.48 -3.67 3.44
N PHE A 701 -34.35 -4.21 3.88
CA PHE A 701 -34.25 -5.04 5.06
C PHE A 701 -33.57 -4.25 6.18
N ARG A 702 -34.16 -4.30 7.37
CA ARG A 702 -33.53 -3.85 8.60
C ARG A 702 -32.77 -5.02 9.21
N VAL A 703 -31.46 -4.89 9.27
CA VAL A 703 -30.53 -5.90 9.75
C VAL A 703 -30.09 -5.56 11.17
N ALA A 704 -30.15 -6.55 12.06
CA ALA A 704 -29.62 -6.48 13.41
C ALA A 704 -28.26 -7.18 13.48
N PHE A 705 -27.30 -6.56 14.18
CA PHE A 705 -25.99 -7.14 14.39
C PHE A 705 -25.43 -6.83 15.77
N ALA A 706 -24.52 -7.68 16.23
CA ALA A 706 -23.75 -7.53 17.45
C ALA A 706 -22.32 -7.10 17.12
N LYS A 707 -21.75 -6.26 17.98
CA LYS A 707 -20.37 -5.80 17.97
C LYS A 707 -19.81 -5.93 19.39
N THR A 708 -19.01 -6.96 19.62
CA THR A 708 -18.55 -7.40 20.94
C THR A 708 -17.05 -7.70 20.92
N GLY A 709 -16.44 -7.81 22.10
CA GLY A 709 -14.98 -8.04 22.20
C GLY A 709 -14.18 -6.97 21.45
N ASP A 710 -13.14 -7.39 20.73
CA ASP A 710 -12.21 -6.48 20.04
C ASP A 710 -12.84 -5.66 18.91
N ALA A 711 -13.95 -6.13 18.33
CA ALA A 711 -14.68 -5.38 17.32
C ALA A 711 -15.19 -4.02 17.84
N ARG A 712 -15.26 -3.81 19.16
CA ARG A 712 -15.59 -2.50 19.77
C ARG A 712 -14.59 -1.39 19.44
N TYR A 713 -13.37 -1.74 19.03
CA TYR A 713 -12.32 -0.81 18.62
C TYR A 713 -12.30 -0.54 17.11
N LEU A 714 -13.26 -1.10 16.36
CA LEU A 714 -13.48 -0.70 14.98
C LEU A 714 -14.28 0.60 14.93
N SER A 715 -13.79 1.54 14.11
CA SER A 715 -14.54 2.76 13.84
C SER A 715 -15.84 2.45 13.09
N HIS A 716 -16.80 3.37 13.13
CA HIS A 716 -18.05 3.22 12.39
C HIS A 716 -17.83 2.92 10.91
N ARG A 717 -16.89 3.62 10.27
CA ARG A 717 -16.53 3.41 8.87
C ARG A 717 -15.97 2.01 8.63
N ASN A 718 -15.08 1.53 9.50
CA ASN A 718 -14.52 0.19 9.36
C ASN A 718 -15.59 -0.91 9.52
N VAL A 719 -16.56 -0.72 10.43
CA VAL A 719 -17.70 -1.64 10.53
C VAL A 719 -18.51 -1.66 9.23
N MET A 720 -18.75 -0.50 8.60
CA MET A 720 -19.42 -0.44 7.30
C MET A 720 -18.63 -1.18 6.22
N ASP A 721 -17.32 -0.91 6.10
CA ASP A 721 -16.46 -1.55 5.09
C ASP A 721 -16.44 -3.09 5.27
N VAL A 722 -16.36 -3.56 6.51
CA VAL A 722 -16.40 -4.99 6.84
C VAL A 722 -17.76 -5.62 6.48
N LEU A 723 -18.87 -4.96 6.82
CA LEU A 723 -20.21 -5.44 6.47
C LEU A 723 -20.40 -5.47 4.95
N GLU A 724 -19.96 -4.43 4.23
CA GLU A 724 -20.03 -4.40 2.77
C GLU A 724 -19.25 -5.55 2.13
N ARG A 725 -18.02 -5.82 2.59
CA ARG A 725 -17.23 -6.96 2.11
C ARG A 725 -17.88 -8.30 2.45
N ALA A 726 -18.40 -8.46 3.66
CA ALA A 726 -19.06 -9.70 4.06
C ALA A 726 -20.31 -9.99 3.21
N PHE A 727 -21.12 -8.96 2.92
CA PHE A 727 -22.32 -9.09 2.09
C PHE A 727 -21.96 -9.45 0.63
N ARG A 728 -20.87 -8.88 0.10
CA ARG A 728 -20.34 -9.22 -1.23
C ARG A 728 -19.78 -10.64 -1.28
N ALA A 729 -18.94 -11.02 -0.31
CA ALA A 729 -18.33 -12.35 -0.22
C ALA A 729 -19.32 -13.48 0.09
N ALA A 730 -20.52 -13.13 0.57
CA ALA A 730 -21.63 -14.05 0.78
C ALA A 730 -22.64 -14.06 -0.39
N ASP A 731 -22.34 -13.33 -1.47
CA ASP A 731 -23.14 -13.26 -2.70
C ASP A 731 -24.61 -12.86 -2.46
N LEU A 732 -24.84 -11.87 -1.59
CA LEU A 732 -26.20 -11.40 -1.35
C LEU A 732 -26.71 -10.58 -2.55
N PRO A 733 -28.03 -10.64 -2.85
CA PRO A 733 -28.66 -9.91 -3.96
C PRO A 733 -28.82 -8.42 -3.63
N VAL A 734 -27.72 -7.74 -3.33
CA VAL A 734 -27.71 -6.37 -2.81
C VAL A 734 -27.84 -5.32 -3.90
N ARG A 735 -28.50 -4.21 -3.56
CA ARG A 735 -28.65 -3.07 -4.46
C ARG A 735 -27.49 -2.09 -4.31
N TYR A 736 -27.08 -1.51 -5.44
CA TYR A 736 -26.05 -0.47 -5.49
C TYR A 736 -26.62 0.92 -5.81
N THR A 737 -25.86 1.96 -5.47
CA THR A 737 -26.15 3.34 -5.83
C THR A 737 -26.00 3.57 -7.33
N GLU A 738 -26.84 4.43 -7.90
CA GLU A 738 -26.73 4.88 -9.28
C GLU A 738 -25.64 5.96 -9.39
N GLY A 739 -24.65 5.74 -10.27
CA GLY A 739 -23.55 6.68 -10.52
C GLY A 739 -22.26 5.99 -10.95
N PHE A 740 -21.22 6.79 -11.24
CA PHE A 740 -19.92 6.29 -11.72
C PHE A 740 -19.14 5.45 -10.70
N ASN A 741 -19.51 5.50 -9.41
CA ASN A 741 -18.93 4.70 -8.33
C ASN A 741 -20.09 4.00 -7.58
N PRO A 742 -20.49 2.78 -7.98
CA PRO A 742 -21.59 2.07 -7.33
C PRO A 742 -21.15 1.58 -5.93
N HIS A 743 -21.81 2.08 -4.90
CA HIS A 743 -21.67 1.63 -3.51
C HIS A 743 -22.91 0.86 -3.09
N LEU A 744 -22.76 -0.02 -2.10
CA LEU A 744 -23.89 -0.70 -1.50
C LEU A 744 -24.91 0.33 -0.99
N ARG A 745 -26.20 0.13 -1.25
CA ARG A 745 -27.26 0.94 -0.65
C ARG A 745 -27.49 0.49 0.78
N LEU A 746 -26.62 0.96 1.66
CA LEU A 746 -26.63 0.68 3.09
C LEU A 746 -26.78 2.00 3.88
N SER A 747 -27.64 2.00 4.90
CA SER A 747 -27.86 3.12 5.82
C SER A 747 -27.71 2.65 7.26
N MET A 748 -26.67 3.12 7.94
CA MET A 748 -26.43 2.75 9.32
C MET A 748 -27.37 3.46 10.31
N GLY A 749 -27.62 2.80 11.44
CA GLY A 749 -28.30 3.40 12.59
C GLY A 749 -27.36 4.26 13.45
N PRO A 750 -27.87 4.78 14.58
CA PRO A 750 -27.04 5.54 15.52
C PRO A 750 -25.84 4.72 16.01
N ALA A 751 -24.65 5.17 15.63
CA ALA A 751 -23.39 4.53 15.95
C ALA A 751 -23.08 4.66 17.46
N LEU A 752 -22.48 3.62 18.02
CA LEU A 752 -21.90 3.71 19.36
C LEU A 752 -20.50 4.36 19.32
N PRO A 753 -20.13 5.09 20.39
CA PRO A 753 -18.75 5.49 20.60
C PRO A 753 -17.78 4.31 20.56
N LEU A 754 -16.54 4.58 20.15
CA LEU A 754 -15.43 3.63 20.16
C LEU A 754 -15.22 3.08 21.59
N GLY A 755 -14.96 1.78 21.70
CA GLY A 755 -14.79 1.10 22.99
C GLY A 755 -16.05 0.51 23.59
N GLN A 756 -17.23 0.82 23.04
CA GLN A 756 -18.50 0.29 23.54
C GLN A 756 -18.97 -0.92 22.74
N GLU A 757 -19.53 -1.89 23.45
CA GLU A 757 -20.07 -3.11 22.86
C GLU A 757 -21.57 -2.94 22.58
N SER A 758 -22.09 -3.75 21.66
CA SER A 758 -23.53 -3.87 21.42
C SER A 758 -23.91 -5.30 21.09
N ARG A 759 -25.05 -5.72 21.60
CA ARG A 759 -25.72 -6.96 21.19
C ARG A 759 -26.77 -6.73 20.10
N HIS A 760 -27.13 -5.47 19.86
CA HIS A 760 -28.23 -5.09 18.96
C HIS A 760 -28.00 -3.68 18.38
N GLU A 761 -27.12 -3.60 17.38
CA GLU A 761 -27.00 -2.51 16.41
C GLU A 761 -27.92 -2.76 15.21
N LEU A 762 -28.28 -1.70 14.49
CA LEU A 762 -29.18 -1.79 13.34
C LEU A 762 -28.59 -1.06 12.14
N PHE A 763 -28.84 -1.58 10.94
CA PHE A 763 -28.69 -0.87 9.67
C PHE A 763 -29.78 -1.31 8.70
N ASP A 764 -30.10 -0.45 7.74
CA ASP A 764 -31.01 -0.77 6.66
C ASP A 764 -30.19 -1.05 5.38
N VAL A 765 -30.53 -2.10 4.63
CA VAL A 765 -29.89 -2.45 3.36
C VAL A 765 -30.96 -2.70 2.30
N ASP A 766 -30.73 -2.19 1.09
CA ASP A 766 -31.61 -2.48 -0.04
C ASP A 766 -31.11 -3.73 -0.78
N VAL A 767 -32.02 -4.65 -1.05
CA VAL A 767 -31.77 -5.88 -1.82
C VAL A 767 -32.78 -6.03 -2.96
N LEU A 768 -32.44 -6.85 -3.94
CA LEU A 768 -33.23 -7.14 -5.13
C LEU A 768 -34.06 -8.42 -4.99
N ASP A 769 -33.71 -9.30 -4.04
CA ASP A 769 -34.42 -10.56 -3.79
C ASP A 769 -34.54 -10.87 -2.28
N ALA A 770 -35.27 -11.91 -1.93
CA ALA A 770 -35.51 -12.36 -0.56
C ALA A 770 -34.23 -12.82 0.15
N LEU A 771 -34.11 -12.51 1.44
CA LEU A 771 -33.02 -12.99 2.28
C LEU A 771 -33.51 -14.11 3.22
N GLY A 772 -32.96 -15.33 3.06
CA GLY A 772 -33.24 -16.48 3.93
C GLY A 772 -32.08 -16.85 4.87
N GLU A 773 -32.27 -17.86 5.72
CA GLU A 773 -31.30 -18.28 6.74
C GLU A 773 -29.92 -18.68 6.17
N ALA A 774 -29.87 -19.25 4.97
CA ALA A 774 -28.62 -19.60 4.31
C ALA A 774 -27.72 -18.38 4.06
N HIS A 775 -28.31 -17.24 3.66
CA HIS A 775 -27.56 -15.99 3.50
C HIS A 775 -27.04 -15.49 4.85
N LEU A 776 -27.78 -15.68 5.94
CA LEU A 776 -27.38 -15.23 7.27
C LEU A 776 -26.16 -16.01 7.77
N ALA A 777 -26.15 -17.34 7.55
CA ALA A 777 -24.99 -18.17 7.83
C ALA A 777 -23.79 -17.74 6.99
N ALA A 778 -23.98 -17.59 5.67
CA ALA A 778 -22.92 -17.18 4.76
C ALA A 778 -22.31 -15.81 5.14
N VAL A 779 -23.11 -14.80 5.49
CA VAL A 779 -22.58 -13.50 5.95
C VAL A 779 -21.77 -13.65 7.22
N ASN A 780 -22.26 -14.42 8.20
CA ASN A 780 -21.58 -14.60 9.48
C ASN A 780 -20.24 -15.32 9.34
N ASP A 781 -20.12 -16.26 8.40
CA ASP A 781 -18.86 -16.92 8.07
C ASP A 781 -17.82 -15.96 7.44
N ARG A 782 -18.30 -14.81 6.93
CA ARG A 782 -17.49 -13.77 6.28
C ARG A 782 -17.21 -12.56 7.19
N LEU A 783 -17.58 -12.60 8.47
CA LEU A 783 -17.33 -11.53 9.44
C LEU A 783 -16.11 -11.83 10.34
N PRO A 784 -15.36 -10.81 10.79
CA PRO A 784 -14.28 -10.98 11.74
C PRO A 784 -14.81 -11.28 13.16
N PRO A 785 -13.97 -11.84 14.05
CA PRO A 785 -14.34 -12.08 15.44
C PRO A 785 -14.94 -10.85 16.12
N GLY A 786 -16.03 -11.05 16.86
CA GLY A 786 -16.74 -9.99 17.58
C GLY A 786 -17.83 -9.28 16.78
N LEU A 787 -17.89 -9.42 15.45
CA LEU A 787 -19.03 -8.99 14.63
C LEU A 787 -19.92 -10.17 14.27
N ARG A 788 -21.24 -10.00 14.39
CA ARG A 788 -22.21 -11.04 14.02
C ARG A 788 -23.54 -10.42 13.61
N VAL A 789 -24.06 -10.75 12.43
CA VAL A 789 -25.46 -10.46 12.08
C VAL A 789 -26.37 -11.43 12.82
N THR A 790 -27.32 -10.90 13.58
CA THR A 790 -28.24 -11.67 14.44
C THR A 790 -29.59 -11.92 13.78
N GLY A 791 -29.96 -11.12 12.77
CA GLY A 791 -31.15 -11.35 11.96
C GLY A 791 -31.48 -10.14 11.09
N TRP A 792 -32.52 -10.28 10.28
CA TRP A 792 -33.06 -9.18 9.48
C TRP A 792 -34.56 -9.27 9.33
N LYS A 793 -35.20 -8.12 9.10
CA LYS A 793 -36.64 -8.01 8.86
C LYS A 793 -36.88 -7.13 7.65
N GLU A 794 -37.68 -7.62 6.72
CA GLU A 794 -38.15 -6.80 5.60
C GLU A 794 -39.05 -5.66 6.11
N LEU A 795 -38.82 -4.46 5.58
CA LEU A 795 -39.61 -3.28 5.90
C LEU A 795 -40.69 -3.04 4.83
N PRO A 796 -41.92 -2.67 5.24
CA PRO A 796 -42.95 -2.26 4.29
C PRO A 796 -42.55 -0.97 3.56
N LYS A 797 -43.07 -0.76 2.35
CA LYS A 797 -42.85 0.48 1.59
C LYS A 797 -43.30 1.70 2.43
N GLY A 798 -42.42 2.70 2.54
CA GLY A 798 -42.68 3.91 3.33
C GLY A 798 -42.41 3.78 4.83
N ALA A 799 -41.83 2.66 5.30
CA ALA A 799 -41.36 2.53 6.67
C ALA A 799 -40.44 3.70 7.09
N PRO A 800 -40.50 4.14 8.36
CA PRO A 800 -39.65 5.22 8.83
C PRO A 800 -38.17 4.82 8.72
N SER A 801 -37.37 5.78 8.25
CA SER A 801 -35.91 5.63 8.21
C SER A 801 -35.37 5.28 9.59
N LEU A 802 -34.25 4.56 9.63
CA LEU A 802 -33.69 4.07 10.88
C LEU A 802 -33.43 5.18 11.92
N GLY A 803 -32.98 6.36 11.49
CA GLY A 803 -32.78 7.53 12.36
C GLY A 803 -34.08 8.11 12.97
N ARG A 804 -35.25 7.83 12.39
CA ARG A 804 -36.57 8.17 12.96
C ARG A 804 -37.16 7.05 13.80
N ALA A 805 -36.88 5.80 13.42
CA ALA A 805 -37.42 4.62 14.09
C ALA A 805 -36.68 4.30 15.40
N ALA A 806 -35.34 4.42 15.43
CA ALA A 806 -34.52 4.14 16.60
C ALA A 806 -34.48 5.36 17.54
N THR A 807 -35.37 5.39 18.55
CA THR A 807 -35.46 6.53 19.47
C THR A 807 -34.88 6.27 20.85
N GLU A 808 -34.84 5.01 21.28
CA GLU A 808 -34.35 4.62 22.61
C GLU A 808 -33.43 3.41 22.49
N ALA A 809 -32.55 3.24 23.46
CA ALA A 809 -31.72 2.05 23.60
C ALA A 809 -31.53 1.69 25.08
N VAL A 810 -31.43 0.40 25.35
CA VAL A 810 -31.15 -0.14 26.69
C VAL A 810 -29.65 -0.40 26.79
N TYR A 811 -29.01 0.21 27.78
CA TYR A 811 -27.58 0.08 28.05
C TYR A 811 -27.37 -0.60 29.40
N ARG A 812 -26.44 -1.55 29.42
CA ARG A 812 -25.82 -2.07 30.66
C ARG A 812 -24.48 -1.37 30.86
N PHE A 813 -24.31 -0.79 32.03
CA PHE A 813 -23.08 -0.18 32.52
C PHE A 813 -22.50 -1.08 33.60
N THR A 814 -21.24 -1.49 33.49
CA THR A 814 -20.51 -2.20 34.54
C THR A 814 -19.37 -1.31 35.01
N LEU A 815 -19.43 -0.89 36.27
CA LEU A 815 -18.42 -0.04 36.90
C LEU A 815 -17.18 -0.87 37.29
N PRO A 816 -16.00 -0.23 37.51
CA PRO A 816 -14.78 -0.93 37.91
C PRO A 816 -14.89 -1.76 39.20
N ASN A 817 -15.81 -1.39 40.10
CA ASN A 817 -16.09 -2.11 41.35
C ASN A 817 -17.00 -3.35 41.14
N GLY A 818 -17.42 -3.62 39.90
CA GLY A 818 -18.31 -4.73 39.54
C GLY A 818 -19.80 -4.42 39.64
N GLU A 819 -20.19 -3.21 40.04
CA GLU A 819 -21.60 -2.79 40.08
C GLU A 819 -22.18 -2.66 38.67
N GLU A 820 -23.38 -3.19 38.46
CA GLU A 820 -24.07 -3.12 37.17
C GLU A 820 -25.34 -2.27 37.25
N LEU A 821 -25.50 -1.34 36.30
CA LEU A 821 -26.72 -0.57 36.10
C LEU A 821 -27.25 -0.81 34.69
N THR A 822 -28.51 -1.21 34.57
CA THR A 822 -29.21 -1.25 33.28
C THR A 822 -30.15 -0.07 33.18
N GLN A 823 -29.96 0.79 32.18
CA GLN A 823 -30.75 2.00 31.98
C GLN A 823 -31.22 2.13 30.53
N ARG A 824 -32.47 2.53 30.35
CA ARG A 824 -33.01 2.94 29.05
C ARG A 824 -32.72 4.43 28.82
N LEU A 825 -32.08 4.76 27.71
CA LEU A 825 -31.71 6.11 27.31
C LEU A 825 -32.36 6.48 25.98
N ARG A 826 -32.78 7.74 25.82
CA ARG A 826 -33.17 8.30 24.52
C ARG A 826 -31.92 8.60 23.70
N ILE A 827 -31.88 8.10 22.47
CA ILE A 827 -30.76 8.27 21.53
C ILE A 827 -31.07 9.25 20.39
N ALA A 828 -32.35 9.66 20.23
CA ALA A 828 -32.78 10.64 19.24
C ALA A 828 -33.95 11.50 19.76
N GLY A 829 -34.05 12.73 19.27
CA GLY A 829 -35.09 13.71 19.66
C GLY A 829 -34.74 14.54 20.90
N GLU A 830 -35.74 15.18 21.49
CA GLU A 830 -35.58 16.02 22.68
C GLU A 830 -35.26 15.16 23.92
N GLY A 831 -34.21 15.56 24.65
CA GLY A 831 -33.66 14.80 25.77
C GLY A 831 -32.74 13.64 25.37
N ALA A 832 -32.29 13.57 24.11
CA ALA A 832 -31.30 12.58 23.68
C ALA A 832 -29.98 12.74 24.42
N THR A 833 -29.43 11.64 24.91
CA THR A 833 -28.14 11.59 25.61
C THR A 833 -27.28 10.47 25.06
N THR A 834 -25.98 10.57 25.25
CA THR A 834 -25.03 9.50 24.94
C THR A 834 -24.68 8.76 26.21
N PRO A 835 -24.25 7.48 26.13
CA PRO A 835 -23.78 6.76 27.31
C PRO A 835 -22.67 7.52 28.05
N ARG A 836 -21.78 8.22 27.33
CA ARG A 836 -20.73 9.04 27.95
C ARG A 836 -21.27 10.20 28.78
N ARG A 837 -22.26 10.94 28.26
CA ARG A 837 -22.91 12.03 28.99
C ARG A 837 -23.74 11.51 30.18
N PHE A 838 -24.40 10.37 30.01
CA PHE A 838 -25.13 9.73 31.10
C PHE A 838 -24.18 9.36 32.24
N ILE A 839 -23.03 8.75 31.93
CA ILE A 839 -22.02 8.39 32.92
C ILE A 839 -21.54 9.61 33.69
N GLU A 840 -21.19 10.69 32.97
CA GLU A 840 -20.75 11.95 33.55
C GLU A 840 -21.80 12.55 34.50
N SER A 841 -23.07 12.58 34.07
CA SER A 841 -24.16 13.13 34.89
C SER A 841 -24.54 12.27 36.11
N THR A 842 -24.36 10.95 36.03
CA THR A 842 -24.84 10.00 37.04
C THR A 842 -23.77 9.71 38.09
N TRP A 843 -22.51 9.54 37.65
CA TRP A 843 -21.40 9.16 38.53
C TRP A 843 -20.30 10.23 38.63
N GLY A 844 -20.45 11.38 37.96
CA GLY A 844 -19.46 12.46 38.02
C GLY A 844 -18.11 12.12 37.36
N VAL A 845 -18.06 11.07 36.53
CA VAL A 845 -16.83 10.62 35.85
C VAL A 845 -16.69 11.36 34.53
N ALA A 846 -15.65 12.18 34.41
CA ALA A 846 -15.34 12.94 33.20
C ALA A 846 -15.13 11.99 32.00
N PRO A 847 -15.54 12.35 30.77
CA PRO A 847 -15.47 11.49 29.58
C PRO A 847 -14.12 10.80 29.33
N GLU A 848 -13.02 11.46 29.69
CA GLU A 848 -11.64 10.99 29.62
C GLU A 848 -11.28 9.89 30.63
N ASP A 849 -12.04 9.76 31.72
CA ASP A 849 -11.81 8.80 32.80
C ASP A 849 -12.81 7.62 32.76
N GLN A 850 -13.64 7.54 31.72
CA GLN A 850 -14.69 6.52 31.60
C GLN A 850 -14.18 5.19 31.03
N ASP A 851 -12.90 5.07 30.66
CA ASP A 851 -12.34 3.87 30.03
C ASP A 851 -12.52 2.59 30.87
N GLY A 852 -12.59 2.72 32.20
CA GLY A 852 -12.84 1.61 33.12
C GLY A 852 -14.30 1.17 33.24
N ILE A 853 -15.25 1.91 32.65
CA ILE A 853 -16.68 1.59 32.69
C ILE A 853 -17.05 0.85 31.41
N ARG A 854 -17.42 -0.43 31.56
CA ARG A 854 -17.87 -1.23 30.42
C ARG A 854 -19.30 -0.83 30.06
N VAL A 855 -19.51 -0.44 28.81
CA VAL A 855 -20.83 -0.09 28.28
C VAL A 855 -21.23 -1.10 27.22
N VAL A 856 -22.38 -1.73 27.40
CA VAL A 856 -22.98 -2.65 26.43
C VAL A 856 -24.39 -2.17 26.08
N ARG A 857 -24.64 -1.86 24.80
CA ARG A 857 -26.01 -1.66 24.32
C ARG A 857 -26.68 -3.02 24.12
N GLU A 858 -27.61 -3.35 25.00
CA GLU A 858 -28.36 -4.60 24.98
C GLU A 858 -29.39 -4.63 23.86
N GLU A 859 -30.12 -3.52 23.69
CA GLU A 859 -31.24 -3.44 22.76
C GLU A 859 -31.35 -2.04 22.15
N THR A 860 -31.70 -1.97 20.88
CA THR A 860 -32.14 -0.73 20.23
C THR A 860 -33.65 -0.82 20.06
N VAL A 861 -34.37 0.07 20.73
CA VAL A 861 -35.84 0.10 20.73
C VAL A 861 -36.33 0.89 19.52
N LEU A 862 -37.11 0.22 18.68
CA LEU A 862 -37.76 0.83 17.53
C LEU A 862 -39.16 1.33 17.94
N ARG A 863 -39.50 2.56 17.55
CA ARG A 863 -40.91 3.01 17.59
C ARG A 863 -41.73 2.16 16.63
N ALA A 864 -42.86 1.67 17.12
CA ALA A 864 -43.86 0.94 16.36
C ALA A 864 -44.42 1.79 15.21
#